data_AF-A0A0D2IS40-F1
#
_entry.id   AF-A0A0D2IS40-F1
#
_cell.length_a   1.000
_cell.length_b   1.000
_cell.length_c   1.000
_cell.angle_alpha   90.00
_cell.angle_beta   90.00
_cell.angle_gamma   90.00
#
_symmetry.space_group_name_H-M   'P 1'
#
loop_
_entity.id
_entity.type
_entity.pdbx_description
1 polymer ?
#
loop_
_entity_poly.entity_id
_entity_poly.type
_entity_poly.pdbx_seq_one_letter_code
_entity_poly.pdbx_strand_id
1 'polypeptide(L)'
;MENHVDEIKPKAEIEEYIEDGQSRNDVEFKKKEAQLRRKLDLYIAPVMMLLMLISYLDRGNIGFAATQGMSDDIGLKGNQLNTAVSIFYIFYVLAEFPTSIFVKRLQFNRVIPVITFCWGLVCLCMGFIQNFAGLCVCRLLLGFFEGCLFPSMTLLLANWYKREELAQRISYLFIASALSGAFGGLIAFGILYMDGVADYPGWRWLYILEGLITLVWAAMCVFLVPKNYQTAYFLDDKDKKIMAVRAEMSESYSGGDGHYKMKDVKLAWKDIKTWLHGFSQIAVVTILYGFGTFLPIILKNGFNYSTKQAQYLVIPVNLWGAIVYAVGAVISDKYHKRFMVMVVCAPIGIAGYAILLTTVPVGVQYFATYLIATACFLCTGGNIAWLSGNVAPDGKRAASLGTQLTLTNIGGIISGQIYASNSAPEFTLGHSWSLGSLSFAFIVFNILRIIYKRREAWKERARAEGIVVPPEEFTDHANPPLENKTLFQSFEWYLPAPSTTHSHPSSSHYSLLTILLPHLSALGISHIWLPPGCKATSVHDNGYGIYDLWDLGEFDAKKNGKGVRTKWGSREELEEFCAKAREYGIGVLWDAVLNHKAAADGKEASWGVKVDSNDRTKHISKPYELETWTKFTFPGRGTKHSEMKYDWTHFSGVDYDSRKKEHGVFKFVGHGKRSEWASDVSKELGNYDYLMFADLDHSHPSVRSDILRWGSWISSTLNLSGMRLDAIKHYSLSFLADFLSHLDANAPKGKEMFFVGEYWDTDSETLERIIKQFHGRLNLFDVQLVYTFCDFSKDRKWDLRTVFDGSLVQKNPAHAVTFVANHDTQETQSLAAPVDEWFIPLAYCLILLRDNGGTPCVFWGDIFGNHGPRPRLPACGGKLARLIAARKHFAYGPQRDYLDEEDCIGWTRLGRKSKSSGAGLAVILTNSWDRKYKKMFVGHRHAGEKWRDVLGWEDREVTIDSRGFGIFPVGHRSAGVWTDEKSPDFEKVSTFTFPRMGNTASRVPSSSG
;
A
#
# COMPACT_ATOMS: atom_id res chain seq x y z
N MET A 1 17.16 -16.31 -27.62
CA MET A 1 17.67 -16.11 -26.25
C MET A 1 18.30 -14.72 -26.10
N GLU A 2 19.07 -14.25 -27.10
CA GLU A 2 19.73 -12.93 -27.11
C GLU A 2 18.82 -11.74 -26.75
N ASN A 3 17.66 -11.59 -27.39
CA ASN A 3 16.75 -10.45 -27.17
C ASN A 3 16.43 -10.14 -25.70
N HIS A 4 16.43 -11.14 -24.82
CA HIS A 4 16.11 -10.96 -23.40
C HIS A 4 17.33 -10.48 -22.58
N VAL A 5 18.56 -10.78 -23.04
CA VAL A 5 19.80 -10.23 -22.47
C VAL A 5 19.91 -8.73 -22.78
N ASP A 6 19.50 -8.33 -23.98
CA ASP A 6 19.46 -6.92 -24.42
C ASP A 6 18.30 -6.11 -23.80
N GLU A 7 17.35 -6.75 -23.11
CA GLU A 7 16.38 -6.07 -22.23
C GLU A 7 16.90 -5.90 -20.79
N ILE A 8 17.71 -6.85 -20.31
CA ILE A 8 18.31 -6.80 -18.97
C ILE A 8 19.36 -5.69 -18.87
N LYS A 9 20.14 -5.48 -19.95
CA LYS A 9 21.26 -4.53 -19.97
C LYS A 9 20.81 -3.06 -19.81
N PRO A 10 19.82 -2.53 -20.56
CA PRO A 10 19.34 -1.15 -20.39
C PRO A 10 18.74 -0.91 -19.00
N LYS A 11 17.98 -1.88 -18.46
CA LYS A 11 17.40 -1.79 -17.11
C LYS A 11 18.48 -1.66 -16.03
N ALA A 12 19.56 -2.42 -16.17
CA ALA A 12 20.70 -2.33 -15.26
C ALA A 12 21.47 -0.99 -15.36
N GLU A 13 21.64 -0.42 -16.56
CA GLU A 13 22.21 0.95 -16.75
C GLU A 13 21.30 2.04 -16.14
N ILE A 14 19.98 1.81 -16.07
CA ILE A 14 18.98 2.72 -15.50
C ILE A 14 19.01 2.67 -13.97
N GLU A 15 19.05 1.48 -13.38
CA GLU A 15 19.20 1.30 -11.92
C GLU A 15 20.49 1.98 -11.42
N GLU A 16 21.61 1.82 -12.14
CA GLU A 16 22.89 2.45 -11.85
C GLU A 16 22.85 3.99 -11.84
N TYR A 17 22.12 4.64 -12.76
CA TYR A 17 22.01 6.11 -12.78
C TYR A 17 21.28 6.70 -11.56
N ILE A 18 20.36 5.94 -10.95
CA ILE A 18 19.75 6.30 -9.65
C ILE A 18 20.81 6.25 -8.53
N GLU A 19 21.87 5.48 -8.74
CA GLU A 19 22.83 5.12 -7.72
C GLU A 19 24.20 5.79 -7.88
N ASP A 20 24.46 6.44 -9.02
CA ASP A 20 25.58 7.36 -9.21
C ASP A 20 25.14 8.84 -8.98
N GLY A 21 25.39 9.38 -7.77
CA GLY A 21 25.12 10.79 -7.41
C GLY A 21 23.66 11.29 -7.30
N GLN A 22 22.62 10.57 -7.77
CA GLN A 22 21.22 11.04 -7.76
C GLN A 22 20.19 10.12 -7.02
N SER A 23 20.17 10.09 -5.68
CA SER A 23 19.26 9.22 -4.91
C SER A 23 17.76 9.52 -5.13
N ARG A 24 16.87 8.52 -5.02
CA ARG A 24 15.39 8.72 -5.08
C ARG A 24 14.86 9.69 -4.00
N ASN A 25 15.59 9.85 -2.89
CA ASN A 25 15.27 10.83 -1.85
C ASN A 25 16.11 12.12 -1.91
N ASP A 26 17.03 12.23 -2.86
CA ASP A 26 17.93 13.35 -2.99
C ASP A 26 17.19 14.66 -3.34
N VAL A 27 17.58 15.75 -2.68
CA VAL A 27 17.03 17.07 -2.98
C VAL A 27 17.45 17.50 -4.39
N GLU A 28 18.64 17.07 -4.85
CA GLU A 28 19.10 17.40 -6.20
C GLU A 28 18.41 16.55 -7.28
N PHE A 29 18.15 15.26 -7.05
CA PHE A 29 17.36 14.44 -7.99
C PHE A 29 15.93 14.98 -8.11
N LYS A 30 15.27 15.28 -6.99
CA LYS A 30 13.93 15.87 -6.99
C LYS A 30 13.88 17.26 -7.65
N LYS A 31 14.97 18.04 -7.59
CA LYS A 31 15.13 19.28 -8.38
C LYS A 31 15.26 19.01 -9.88
N LYS A 32 16.12 18.08 -10.32
CA LYS A 32 16.30 17.77 -11.75
C LYS A 32 15.08 17.08 -12.36
N GLU A 33 14.41 16.20 -11.62
CA GLU A 33 13.12 15.62 -12.04
C GLU A 33 12.03 16.70 -12.18
N ALA A 34 11.98 17.69 -11.29
CA ALA A 34 11.08 18.83 -11.42
C ALA A 34 11.45 19.77 -12.59
N GLN A 35 12.74 19.88 -12.97
CA GLN A 35 13.19 20.58 -14.17
C GLN A 35 12.77 19.82 -15.45
N LEU A 36 13.02 18.51 -15.51
CA LEU A 36 12.55 17.64 -16.60
C LEU A 36 11.03 17.71 -16.77
N ARG A 37 10.25 17.65 -15.68
CA ARG A 37 8.79 17.82 -15.74
C ARG A 37 8.40 19.16 -16.38
N ARG A 38 9.04 20.27 -15.98
CA ARG A 38 8.81 21.59 -16.60
C ARG A 38 9.18 21.59 -18.09
N LYS A 39 10.21 20.84 -18.50
CA LYS A 39 10.57 20.64 -19.91
C LYS A 39 9.46 19.90 -20.67
N LEU A 40 8.95 18.79 -20.14
CA LEU A 40 7.79 18.07 -20.72
C LEU A 40 6.55 18.97 -20.80
N ASP A 41 6.27 19.75 -19.75
CA ASP A 41 5.16 20.71 -19.70
C ASP A 41 5.31 21.88 -20.69
N LEU A 42 6.52 22.14 -21.20
CA LEU A 42 6.80 23.17 -22.20
C LEU A 42 6.75 22.61 -23.63
N TYR A 43 7.16 21.36 -23.86
CA TYR A 43 7.28 20.78 -25.21
C TYR A 43 6.13 19.84 -25.60
N ILE A 44 5.52 19.10 -24.66
CA ILE A 44 4.44 18.14 -24.95
C ILE A 44 3.07 18.75 -24.69
N ALA A 45 2.88 19.33 -23.50
CA ALA A 45 1.55 19.80 -23.08
C ALA A 45 0.95 20.85 -24.03
N PRO A 46 1.68 21.88 -24.53
CA PRO A 46 1.09 22.87 -25.43
C PRO A 46 0.67 22.29 -26.78
N VAL A 47 1.38 21.28 -27.30
CA VAL A 47 1.03 20.60 -28.56
C VAL A 47 -0.28 19.83 -28.39
N MET A 48 -0.45 19.12 -27.27
CA MET A 48 -1.70 18.42 -26.96
C MET A 48 -2.86 19.37 -26.64
N MET A 49 -2.59 20.50 -25.97
CA MET A 49 -3.58 21.55 -25.74
C MET A 49 -4.07 22.17 -27.04
N LEU A 50 -3.17 22.49 -27.99
CA LEU A 50 -3.58 23.12 -29.25
C LEU A 50 -4.34 22.14 -30.15
N LEU A 51 -3.96 20.85 -30.20
CA LEU A 51 -4.76 19.81 -30.85
C LEU A 51 -6.17 19.70 -30.26
N MET A 52 -6.29 19.73 -28.93
CA MET A 52 -7.59 19.68 -28.23
C MET A 52 -8.43 20.95 -28.45
N LEU A 53 -7.80 22.12 -28.50
CA LEU A 53 -8.44 23.40 -28.80
C LEU A 53 -9.02 23.38 -30.21
N ILE A 54 -8.21 22.98 -31.21
CA ILE A 54 -8.62 22.87 -32.61
C ILE A 54 -9.77 21.88 -32.79
N SER A 55 -9.67 20.66 -32.25
CA SER A 55 -10.76 19.67 -32.31
C SER A 55 -12.07 20.18 -31.70
N TYR A 56 -12.02 20.99 -30.63
CA TYR A 56 -13.25 21.57 -30.07
C TYR A 56 -13.74 22.84 -30.82
N LEU A 57 -12.89 23.51 -31.60
CA LEU A 57 -13.34 24.53 -32.57
C LEU A 57 -14.11 23.86 -33.73
N ASP A 58 -13.46 22.94 -34.44
CA ASP A 58 -14.01 22.17 -35.57
C ASP A 58 -15.42 21.59 -35.23
N ARG A 59 -15.53 21.03 -34.02
CA ARG A 59 -16.77 20.46 -33.47
C ARG A 59 -17.86 21.49 -33.19
N GLY A 60 -17.50 22.63 -32.62
CA GLY A 60 -18.39 23.72 -32.21
C GLY A 60 -18.89 24.58 -33.37
N ASN A 61 -18.14 24.65 -34.48
CA ASN A 61 -18.44 25.48 -35.63
C ASN A 61 -19.83 25.28 -36.25
N ILE A 62 -20.46 24.12 -36.07
CA ILE A 62 -21.83 23.89 -36.54
C ILE A 62 -22.85 24.86 -35.89
N GLY A 63 -22.63 25.25 -34.63
CA GLY A 63 -23.47 26.22 -33.92
C GLY A 63 -23.30 27.62 -34.46
N PHE A 64 -22.05 28.04 -34.69
CA PHE A 64 -21.71 29.32 -35.28
C PHE A 64 -22.22 29.41 -36.74
N ALA A 65 -21.92 28.41 -37.58
CA ALA A 65 -22.37 28.33 -38.97
C ALA A 65 -23.91 28.35 -39.09
N ALA A 66 -24.63 27.64 -38.22
CA ALA A 66 -26.09 27.71 -38.17
C ALA A 66 -26.61 29.12 -37.85
N THR A 67 -25.98 29.87 -36.94
CA THR A 67 -26.35 31.29 -36.71
C THR A 67 -26.02 32.19 -37.90
N GLN A 68 -25.02 31.84 -38.70
CA GLN A 68 -24.59 32.54 -39.92
C GLN A 68 -25.37 32.15 -41.19
N GLY A 69 -26.43 31.32 -41.08
CA GLY A 69 -27.33 31.01 -42.20
C GLY A 69 -27.02 29.72 -42.95
N MET A 70 -26.04 28.91 -42.51
CA MET A 70 -25.73 27.60 -43.12
C MET A 70 -26.98 26.72 -43.26
N SER A 71 -27.86 26.71 -42.25
CA SER A 71 -29.09 25.91 -42.24
C SER A 71 -30.01 26.24 -43.42
N ASP A 72 -30.08 27.51 -43.81
CA ASP A 72 -30.93 28.01 -44.87
C ASP A 72 -30.26 27.81 -46.24
N ASP A 73 -28.96 28.11 -46.34
CA ASP A 73 -28.13 27.97 -47.56
C ASP A 73 -28.08 26.52 -48.10
N ILE A 74 -28.05 25.51 -47.22
CA ILE A 74 -28.07 24.08 -47.62
C ILE A 74 -29.45 23.41 -47.44
N GLY A 75 -30.48 24.20 -47.16
CA GLY A 75 -31.89 23.76 -47.14
C GLY A 75 -32.24 22.72 -46.05
N LEU A 76 -31.66 22.83 -44.85
CA LEU A 76 -31.94 21.92 -43.73
C LEU A 76 -33.40 22.07 -43.25
N LYS A 77 -34.05 20.94 -42.95
CA LYS A 77 -35.46 20.88 -42.53
C LYS A 77 -35.63 20.16 -41.21
N GLY A 78 -36.43 20.75 -40.30
CA GLY A 78 -36.74 20.18 -38.99
C GLY A 78 -35.47 19.82 -38.20
N ASN A 79 -35.41 18.60 -37.68
CA ASN A 79 -34.33 18.14 -36.82
C ASN A 79 -33.04 17.73 -37.57
N GLN A 80 -32.90 18.01 -38.87
CA GLN A 80 -31.71 17.61 -39.64
C GLN A 80 -30.39 18.16 -39.05
N LEU A 81 -30.38 19.39 -38.55
CA LEU A 81 -29.21 19.96 -37.85
C LEU A 81 -28.86 19.12 -36.60
N ASN A 82 -29.86 18.76 -35.81
CA ASN A 82 -29.74 17.92 -34.62
C ASN A 82 -29.22 16.52 -34.95
N THR A 83 -29.75 15.88 -36.01
CA THR A 83 -29.26 14.60 -36.54
C THR A 83 -27.78 14.68 -36.95
N ALA A 84 -27.36 15.77 -37.61
CA ALA A 84 -25.96 15.99 -37.97
C ALA A 84 -25.02 16.25 -36.76
N VAL A 85 -25.56 16.69 -35.61
CA VAL A 85 -24.82 16.71 -34.34
C VAL A 85 -24.69 15.31 -33.74
N SER A 86 -25.78 14.53 -33.67
CA SER A 86 -25.74 13.20 -33.05
C SER A 86 -24.95 12.16 -33.86
N ILE A 87 -24.95 12.21 -35.20
CA ILE A 87 -24.17 11.30 -36.06
C ILE A 87 -22.67 11.38 -35.75
N PHE A 88 -22.13 12.59 -35.55
CA PHE A 88 -20.73 12.80 -35.18
C PHE A 88 -20.34 11.99 -33.94
N TYR A 89 -21.14 12.07 -32.86
CA TYR A 89 -20.85 11.37 -31.61
C TYR A 89 -21.01 9.85 -31.71
N ILE A 90 -21.91 9.34 -32.56
CA ILE A 90 -22.04 7.89 -32.82
C ILE A 90 -20.73 7.34 -33.39
N PHE A 91 -20.17 7.97 -34.43
CA PHE A 91 -18.93 7.51 -35.05
C PHE A 91 -17.68 7.80 -34.19
N TYR A 92 -17.73 8.85 -33.35
CA TYR A 92 -16.71 9.11 -32.34
C TYR A 92 -16.58 7.94 -31.34
N VAL A 93 -17.70 7.50 -30.75
CA VAL A 93 -17.73 6.34 -29.80
C VAL A 93 -17.20 5.07 -30.47
N LEU A 94 -17.56 4.83 -31.74
CA LEU A 94 -17.13 3.67 -32.50
C LEU A 94 -15.63 3.69 -32.87
N ALA A 95 -15.02 4.87 -33.03
CA ALA A 95 -13.60 5.02 -33.36
C ALA A 95 -12.69 5.05 -32.11
N GLU A 96 -13.19 5.55 -30.98
CA GLU A 96 -12.44 5.72 -29.73
C GLU A 96 -11.90 4.38 -29.18
N PHE A 97 -12.76 3.35 -29.09
CA PHE A 97 -12.38 2.07 -28.52
C PHE A 97 -11.32 1.31 -29.36
N PRO A 98 -11.49 1.10 -30.68
CA PRO A 98 -10.44 0.49 -31.52
C PRO A 98 -9.11 1.27 -31.47
N THR A 99 -9.18 2.61 -31.50
CA THR A 99 -7.95 3.44 -31.50
C THR A 99 -7.13 3.24 -30.23
N SER A 100 -7.79 3.11 -29.07
CA SER A 100 -7.11 2.84 -27.79
C SER A 100 -6.25 1.55 -27.81
N ILE A 101 -6.63 0.56 -28.64
CA ILE A 101 -5.91 -0.70 -28.81
C ILE A 101 -4.79 -0.57 -29.86
N PHE A 102 -5.08 0.08 -31.00
CA PHE A 102 -4.15 0.12 -32.13
C PHE A 102 -3.08 1.22 -32.05
N VAL A 103 -3.32 2.36 -31.39
CA VAL A 103 -2.39 3.51 -31.41
C VAL A 103 -0.98 3.17 -30.91
N LYS A 104 -0.87 2.36 -29.84
CA LYS A 104 0.45 1.94 -29.30
C LYS A 104 1.23 1.04 -30.28
N ARG A 105 0.54 0.30 -31.16
CA ARG A 105 1.16 -0.52 -32.23
C ARG A 105 1.55 0.32 -33.44
N LEU A 106 0.73 1.30 -33.82
CA LEU A 106 0.91 2.14 -35.01
C LEU A 106 1.87 3.34 -34.80
N GLN A 107 2.24 3.62 -33.55
CA GLN A 107 3.11 4.70 -33.07
C GLN A 107 2.47 6.10 -33.10
N PHE A 108 2.44 6.76 -31.94
CA PHE A 108 1.76 8.05 -31.71
C PHE A 108 2.20 9.16 -32.67
N ASN A 109 3.49 9.24 -32.98
CA ASN A 109 4.08 10.22 -33.90
C ASN A 109 3.71 9.98 -35.38
N ARG A 110 3.03 8.87 -35.70
CA ARG A 110 2.43 8.61 -37.01
C ARG A 110 0.92 8.78 -36.96
N VAL A 111 0.28 8.21 -35.95
CA VAL A 111 -1.19 8.26 -35.81
C VAL A 111 -1.68 9.69 -35.63
N ILE A 112 -1.14 10.45 -34.68
CA ILE A 112 -1.65 11.79 -34.34
C ILE A 112 -1.59 12.75 -35.55
N PRO A 113 -0.45 12.92 -36.26
CA PRO A 113 -0.41 13.79 -37.44
C PRO A 113 -1.35 13.33 -38.57
N VAL A 114 -1.48 12.02 -38.80
CA VAL A 114 -2.35 11.47 -39.86
C VAL A 114 -3.83 11.72 -39.55
N ILE A 115 -4.29 11.51 -38.31
CA ILE A 115 -5.69 11.80 -37.97
C ILE A 115 -5.98 13.30 -38.00
N THR A 116 -5.04 14.16 -37.57
CA THR A 116 -5.17 15.63 -37.68
C THR A 116 -5.25 16.09 -39.13
N PHE A 117 -4.44 15.50 -40.02
CA PHE A 117 -4.53 15.77 -41.45
C PHE A 117 -5.88 15.33 -42.03
N CYS A 118 -6.33 14.12 -41.72
CA CYS A 118 -7.60 13.59 -42.21
C CYS A 118 -8.82 14.38 -41.70
N TRP A 119 -8.88 14.75 -40.42
CA TRP A 119 -10.00 15.55 -39.90
C TRP A 119 -9.95 17.00 -40.36
N GLY A 120 -8.75 17.60 -40.49
CA GLY A 120 -8.57 18.94 -41.05
C GLY A 120 -9.02 19.04 -42.51
N LEU A 121 -8.72 18.01 -43.32
CA LEU A 121 -9.24 17.89 -44.69
C LEU A 121 -10.77 17.77 -44.71
N VAL A 122 -11.36 16.98 -43.82
CA VAL A 122 -12.82 16.86 -43.71
C VAL A 122 -13.48 18.17 -43.25
N CYS A 123 -12.85 18.90 -42.32
CA CYS A 123 -13.30 20.23 -41.91
C CYS A 123 -13.25 21.23 -43.08
N LEU A 124 -12.14 21.27 -43.82
CA LEU A 124 -12.02 22.09 -45.04
C LEU A 124 -13.11 21.74 -46.07
N CYS A 125 -13.35 20.44 -46.32
CA CYS A 125 -14.44 19.97 -47.20
C CYS A 125 -15.84 20.40 -46.71
N MET A 126 -16.02 20.62 -45.41
CA MET A 126 -17.29 21.05 -44.82
C MET A 126 -17.73 22.45 -45.28
N GLY A 127 -16.80 23.31 -45.72
CA GLY A 127 -17.13 24.59 -46.36
C GLY A 127 -17.74 24.48 -47.76
N PHE A 128 -17.60 23.31 -48.42
CA PHE A 128 -18.03 23.09 -49.81
C PHE A 128 -19.34 22.27 -49.92
N ILE A 129 -19.97 21.92 -48.79
CA ILE A 129 -21.25 21.19 -48.80
C ILE A 129 -22.40 22.03 -49.37
N GLN A 130 -23.38 21.37 -49.99
CA GLN A 130 -24.56 22.01 -50.61
C GLN A 130 -25.89 21.40 -50.17
N ASN A 131 -25.87 20.36 -49.31
CA ASN A 131 -27.08 19.66 -48.86
C ASN A 131 -26.82 18.86 -47.57
N PHE A 132 -27.91 18.38 -46.96
CA PHE A 132 -27.91 17.56 -45.75
C PHE A 132 -27.08 16.25 -45.88
N ALA A 133 -27.05 15.61 -47.05
CA ALA A 133 -26.27 14.37 -47.21
C ALA A 133 -24.75 14.64 -47.14
N GLY A 134 -24.28 15.72 -47.78
CA GLY A 134 -22.90 16.19 -47.64
C GLY A 134 -22.53 16.55 -46.20
N LEU A 135 -23.44 17.23 -45.48
CA LEU A 135 -23.29 17.53 -44.05
C LEU A 135 -23.12 16.23 -43.22
N CYS A 136 -23.97 15.22 -43.45
CA CYS A 136 -23.90 13.94 -42.76
C CYS A 136 -22.60 13.17 -43.05
N VAL A 137 -22.14 13.13 -44.30
CA VAL A 137 -20.88 12.46 -44.68
C VAL A 137 -19.68 13.14 -44.01
N CYS A 138 -19.61 14.48 -44.05
CA CYS A 138 -18.56 15.22 -43.35
C CYS A 138 -18.60 14.95 -41.84
N ARG A 139 -19.79 14.97 -41.21
CA ARG A 139 -19.92 14.73 -39.75
C ARG A 139 -19.61 13.30 -39.32
N LEU A 140 -19.90 12.30 -40.16
CA LEU A 140 -19.51 10.90 -39.95
C LEU A 140 -17.99 10.76 -39.96
N LEU A 141 -17.32 11.30 -41.00
CA LEU A 141 -15.87 11.21 -41.14
C LEU A 141 -15.13 12.03 -40.07
N LEU A 142 -15.62 13.23 -39.77
CA LEU A 142 -15.07 14.07 -38.69
C LEU A 142 -15.18 13.36 -37.34
N GLY A 143 -16.34 12.76 -37.04
CA GLY A 143 -16.54 11.98 -35.82
C GLY A 143 -15.59 10.79 -35.72
N PHE A 144 -15.38 10.07 -36.82
CA PHE A 144 -14.43 8.95 -36.88
C PHE A 144 -12.97 9.42 -36.64
N PHE A 145 -12.50 10.48 -37.30
CA PHE A 145 -11.11 10.94 -37.16
C PHE A 145 -10.85 11.68 -35.84
N GLU A 146 -11.78 12.51 -35.34
CA GLU A 146 -11.67 13.12 -34.00
C GLU A 146 -11.78 12.06 -32.88
N GLY A 147 -12.60 11.02 -33.04
CA GLY A 147 -12.72 9.91 -32.08
C GLY A 147 -11.39 9.19 -31.82
N CYS A 148 -10.48 9.20 -32.80
CA CYS A 148 -9.13 8.70 -32.65
C CYS A 148 -8.22 9.60 -31.77
N LEU A 149 -8.50 10.91 -31.65
CA LEU A 149 -7.58 11.88 -31.06
C LEU A 149 -7.47 11.73 -29.54
N PHE A 150 -8.60 11.79 -28.82
CA PHE A 150 -8.58 11.79 -27.36
C PHE A 150 -7.88 10.56 -26.72
N PRO A 151 -8.17 9.30 -27.14
CA PRO A 151 -7.43 8.14 -26.65
C PRO A 151 -5.94 8.20 -27.05
N SER A 152 -5.62 8.69 -28.25
CA SER A 152 -4.22 8.84 -28.70
C SER A 152 -3.43 9.83 -27.84
N MET A 153 -4.01 11.00 -27.52
CA MET A 153 -3.36 12.00 -26.65
C MET A 153 -3.25 11.52 -25.20
N THR A 154 -4.29 10.88 -24.66
CA THR A 154 -4.27 10.40 -23.26
C THR A 154 -3.26 9.26 -23.07
N LEU A 155 -3.20 8.32 -24.03
CA LEU A 155 -2.19 7.26 -24.02
C LEU A 155 -0.78 7.79 -24.32
N LEU A 156 -0.63 8.84 -25.14
CA LEU A 156 0.66 9.52 -25.29
C LEU A 156 1.11 10.11 -23.94
N LEU A 157 0.29 10.96 -23.31
CA LEU A 157 0.61 11.58 -22.02
C LEU A 157 0.98 10.55 -20.93
N ALA A 158 0.31 9.40 -20.92
CA ALA A 158 0.61 8.28 -20.01
C ALA A 158 1.99 7.64 -20.22
N ASN A 159 2.64 7.81 -21.37
CA ASN A 159 4.02 7.34 -21.63
C ASN A 159 5.10 8.36 -21.24
N TRP A 160 4.74 9.63 -20.97
CA TRP A 160 5.71 10.72 -20.67
C TRP A 160 5.61 11.27 -19.24
N TYR A 161 4.47 11.08 -18.57
CA TYR A 161 4.18 11.61 -17.23
C TYR A 161 3.93 10.50 -16.21
N LYS A 162 4.32 10.71 -14.94
CA LYS A 162 3.98 9.80 -13.85
C LYS A 162 2.46 9.80 -13.62
N ARG A 163 1.96 8.70 -13.03
CA ARG A 163 0.55 8.52 -12.63
C ARG A 163 0.02 9.70 -11.79
N GLU A 164 0.84 10.21 -10.85
CA GLU A 164 0.55 11.38 -10.01
C GLU A 164 0.45 12.70 -10.79
N GLU A 165 1.23 12.82 -11.87
CA GLU A 165 1.37 14.05 -12.67
C GLU A 165 0.29 14.15 -13.75
N LEU A 166 -0.20 13.00 -14.22
CA LEU A 166 -1.12 12.85 -15.35
C LEU A 166 -2.42 13.66 -15.20
N ALA A 167 -3.05 13.63 -14.02
CA ALA A 167 -4.34 14.27 -13.78
C ALA A 167 -4.31 15.79 -14.06
N GLN A 168 -3.21 16.45 -13.72
CA GLN A 168 -3.00 17.88 -13.98
C GLN A 168 -2.74 18.19 -15.47
N ARG A 169 -2.21 17.23 -16.25
CA ARG A 169 -2.05 17.42 -17.70
C ARG A 169 -3.35 17.11 -18.46
N ILE A 170 -4.18 16.21 -17.94
CA ILE A 170 -5.54 15.97 -18.46
C ILE A 170 -6.42 17.23 -18.25
N SER A 171 -6.32 17.93 -17.11
CA SER A 171 -7.07 19.18 -16.93
C SER A 171 -6.61 20.30 -17.86
N TYR A 172 -5.36 20.32 -18.33
CA TYR A 172 -4.94 21.25 -19.40
C TYR A 172 -5.70 21.02 -20.72
N LEU A 173 -6.07 19.77 -21.05
CA LEU A 173 -6.92 19.48 -22.21
C LEU A 173 -8.35 20.02 -22.03
N PHE A 174 -8.89 19.94 -20.81
CA PHE A 174 -10.20 20.54 -20.50
C PHE A 174 -10.16 22.07 -20.43
N ILE A 175 -9.04 22.69 -20.06
CA ILE A 175 -8.83 24.15 -20.20
C ILE A 175 -8.82 24.53 -21.69
N ALA A 176 -8.11 23.78 -22.55
CA ALA A 176 -8.10 24.02 -23.99
C ALA A 176 -9.51 23.90 -24.62
N SER A 177 -10.30 22.91 -24.18
CA SER A 177 -11.71 22.72 -24.54
C SER A 177 -12.64 23.86 -24.06
N ALA A 178 -12.31 24.53 -22.95
CA ALA A 178 -13.05 25.72 -22.51
C ALA A 178 -12.63 26.98 -23.31
N LEU A 179 -11.34 27.10 -23.63
CA LEU A 179 -10.80 28.22 -24.40
C LEU A 179 -11.26 28.20 -25.86
N SER A 180 -11.45 27.03 -26.48
CA SER A 180 -11.95 26.93 -27.87
C SER A 180 -13.29 27.63 -28.04
N GLY A 181 -14.22 27.54 -27.08
CA GLY A 181 -15.50 28.26 -27.14
C GLY A 181 -15.33 29.79 -27.20
N ALA A 182 -14.30 30.33 -26.55
CA ALA A 182 -13.98 31.75 -26.61
C ALA A 182 -13.24 32.15 -27.90
N PHE A 183 -12.31 31.32 -28.39
CA PHE A 183 -11.63 31.56 -29.67
C PHE A 183 -12.57 31.39 -30.87
N GLY A 184 -13.47 30.41 -30.86
CA GLY A 184 -14.44 30.18 -31.94
C GLY A 184 -15.42 31.34 -32.08
N GLY A 185 -15.94 31.88 -30.98
CA GLY A 185 -16.76 33.09 -31.02
C GLY A 185 -16.01 34.32 -31.55
N LEU A 186 -14.69 34.41 -31.31
CA LEU A 186 -13.84 35.47 -31.84
C LEU A 186 -13.55 35.29 -33.35
N ILE A 187 -13.21 34.07 -33.79
CA ILE A 187 -12.93 33.75 -35.19
C ILE A 187 -14.20 33.89 -36.03
N ALA A 188 -15.31 33.30 -35.59
CA ALA A 188 -16.60 33.42 -36.25
C ALA A 188 -17.17 34.85 -36.24
N PHE A 189 -16.87 35.68 -35.24
CA PHE A 189 -17.14 37.13 -35.30
C PHE A 189 -16.28 37.83 -36.35
N GLY A 190 -14.98 37.52 -36.46
CA GLY A 190 -14.08 38.08 -37.48
C GLY A 190 -14.48 37.67 -38.90
N ILE A 191 -14.92 36.42 -39.10
CA ILE A 191 -15.30 35.87 -40.40
C ILE A 191 -16.65 36.41 -40.90
N LEU A 192 -17.48 37.03 -40.05
CA LEU A 192 -18.64 37.83 -40.50
C LEU A 192 -18.26 39.03 -41.38
N TYR A 193 -16.98 39.43 -41.43
CA TYR A 193 -16.48 40.47 -42.34
C TYR A 193 -15.97 39.89 -43.68
N MET A 194 -16.00 38.57 -43.86
CA MET A 194 -15.70 37.87 -45.13
C MET A 194 -16.96 37.37 -45.85
N ASP A 195 -18.15 37.75 -45.38
CA ASP A 195 -19.42 37.38 -45.99
C ASP A 195 -19.53 38.00 -47.40
N GLY A 196 -19.74 37.15 -48.42
CA GLY A 196 -19.74 37.54 -49.84
C GLY A 196 -18.35 37.61 -50.49
N VAL A 197 -17.25 37.32 -49.79
CA VAL A 197 -15.93 37.23 -50.41
C VAL A 197 -15.88 36.00 -51.32
N ALA A 198 -15.53 36.21 -52.60
CA ALA A 198 -15.55 35.20 -53.67
C ALA A 198 -16.91 34.47 -53.80
N ASP A 199 -18.01 35.22 -53.68
CA ASP A 199 -19.40 34.75 -53.77
C ASP A 199 -19.79 33.67 -52.73
N TYR A 200 -18.98 33.48 -51.67
CA TYR A 200 -19.26 32.55 -50.59
C TYR A 200 -19.80 33.25 -49.34
N PRO A 201 -20.89 32.76 -48.72
CA PRO A 201 -21.32 33.22 -47.40
C PRO A 201 -20.30 32.87 -46.32
N GLY A 202 -20.20 33.71 -45.29
CA GLY A 202 -19.14 33.66 -44.27
C GLY A 202 -19.02 32.32 -43.53
N TRP A 203 -20.10 31.56 -43.41
CA TRP A 203 -20.08 30.24 -42.78
C TRP A 203 -19.17 29.24 -43.52
N ARG A 204 -18.98 29.39 -44.84
CA ARG A 204 -18.06 28.55 -45.62
C ARG A 204 -16.60 28.89 -45.32
N TRP A 205 -16.30 30.18 -45.19
CA TRP A 205 -14.97 30.68 -44.83
C TRP A 205 -14.53 30.25 -43.43
N LEU A 206 -15.47 30.07 -42.48
CA LEU A 206 -15.21 29.49 -41.16
C LEU A 206 -14.56 28.10 -41.28
N TYR A 207 -15.21 27.19 -42.00
CA TYR A 207 -14.71 25.82 -42.20
C TYR A 207 -13.44 25.75 -43.07
N ILE A 208 -13.33 26.60 -44.10
CA ILE A 208 -12.15 26.64 -44.97
C ILE A 208 -10.92 27.11 -44.20
N LEU A 209 -11.02 28.21 -43.44
CA LEU A 209 -9.88 28.79 -42.72
C LEU A 209 -9.45 27.93 -41.52
N GLU A 210 -10.40 27.41 -40.74
CA GLU A 210 -10.04 26.54 -39.61
C GLU A 210 -9.52 25.18 -40.10
N GLY A 211 -10.11 24.59 -41.15
CA GLY A 211 -9.57 23.40 -41.80
C GLY A 211 -8.15 23.58 -42.33
N LEU A 212 -7.82 24.76 -42.90
CA LEU A 212 -6.45 25.11 -43.31
C LEU A 212 -5.49 25.22 -42.11
N ILE A 213 -5.92 25.86 -41.01
CA ILE A 213 -5.13 25.93 -39.77
C ILE A 213 -4.86 24.53 -39.22
N THR A 214 -5.87 23.64 -39.22
CA THR A 214 -5.74 22.24 -38.80
C THR A 214 -4.77 21.46 -39.69
N LEU A 215 -4.81 21.64 -41.01
CA LEU A 215 -3.85 21.01 -41.94
C LEU A 215 -2.41 21.49 -41.74
N VAL A 216 -2.21 22.79 -41.53
CA VAL A 216 -0.90 23.38 -41.21
C VAL A 216 -0.38 22.89 -39.85
N TRP A 217 -1.26 22.74 -38.86
CA TRP A 217 -0.92 22.17 -37.56
C TRP A 217 -0.59 20.67 -37.65
N ALA A 218 -1.32 19.90 -38.46
CA ALA A 218 -1.02 18.48 -38.74
C ALA A 218 0.39 18.29 -39.30
N ALA A 219 0.79 19.13 -40.26
CA ALA A 219 2.13 19.11 -40.84
C ALA A 219 3.23 19.40 -39.79
N MET A 220 3.00 20.35 -38.87
CA MET A 220 3.92 20.60 -37.75
C MET A 220 3.95 19.45 -36.74
N CYS A 221 2.82 18.79 -36.47
CA CYS A 221 2.76 17.64 -35.57
C CYS A 221 3.65 16.46 -36.01
N VAL A 222 3.98 16.32 -37.31
CA VAL A 222 4.95 15.32 -37.81
C VAL A 222 6.32 15.47 -37.13
N PHE A 223 6.71 16.71 -36.80
CA PHE A 223 7.99 17.03 -36.14
C PHE A 223 7.82 17.26 -34.62
N LEU A 224 6.70 17.85 -34.19
CA LEU A 224 6.44 18.21 -32.80
C LEU A 224 6.00 17.03 -31.91
N VAL A 225 5.46 15.94 -32.46
CA VAL A 225 5.03 14.77 -31.67
C VAL A 225 6.20 13.78 -31.54
N PRO A 226 6.86 13.66 -30.37
CA PRO A 226 8.03 12.80 -30.22
C PRO A 226 7.66 11.31 -30.24
N LYS A 227 8.50 10.49 -30.91
CA LYS A 227 8.30 9.04 -31.05
C LYS A 227 8.45 8.27 -29.74
N ASN A 228 9.54 8.53 -28.99
CA ASN A 228 9.81 7.99 -27.66
C ASN A 228 10.79 8.90 -26.91
N TYR A 229 11.03 8.65 -25.62
CA TYR A 229 11.94 9.49 -24.82
C TYR A 229 13.41 9.43 -25.27
N GLN A 230 13.86 8.31 -25.85
CA GLN A 230 15.22 8.13 -26.35
C GLN A 230 15.54 9.03 -27.55
N THR A 231 14.55 9.22 -28.44
CA THR A 231 14.65 10.00 -29.69
C THR A 231 14.01 11.39 -29.59
N ALA A 232 13.75 11.88 -28.38
CA ALA A 232 13.11 13.16 -28.13
C ALA A 232 14.04 14.33 -28.51
N TYR A 233 13.64 15.16 -29.47
CA TYR A 233 14.44 16.28 -29.99
C TYR A 233 14.78 17.38 -28.95
N PHE A 234 14.04 17.43 -27.84
CA PHE A 234 14.18 18.45 -26.79
C PHE A 234 14.77 17.91 -25.47
N LEU A 235 15.04 16.61 -25.36
CA LEU A 235 15.71 16.03 -24.19
C LEU A 235 17.21 15.87 -24.46
N ASP A 236 18.03 16.30 -23.50
CA ASP A 236 19.45 15.99 -23.48
C ASP A 236 19.71 14.61 -22.84
N ASP A 237 20.95 14.13 -22.89
CA ASP A 237 21.28 12.77 -22.45
C ASP A 237 21.21 12.57 -20.93
N LYS A 238 21.08 13.64 -20.13
CA LYS A 238 20.78 13.55 -18.69
C LYS A 238 19.27 13.41 -18.48
N ASP A 239 18.49 14.24 -19.16
CA ASP A 239 17.02 14.11 -19.19
C ASP A 239 16.56 12.72 -19.67
N LYS A 240 17.19 12.16 -20.72
CA LYS A 240 16.87 10.83 -21.24
C LYS A 240 17.08 9.73 -20.20
N LYS A 241 18.14 9.80 -19.39
CA LYS A 241 18.39 8.86 -18.29
C LYS A 241 17.34 8.99 -17.18
N ILE A 242 16.97 10.20 -16.78
CA ILE A 242 15.88 10.44 -15.82
C ILE A 242 14.52 9.97 -16.39
N MET A 243 14.27 10.13 -17.69
CA MET A 243 13.07 9.58 -18.35
C MET A 243 13.04 8.05 -18.34
N ALA A 244 14.18 7.39 -18.58
CA ALA A 244 14.30 5.94 -18.54
C ALA A 244 13.98 5.40 -17.12
N VAL A 245 14.52 6.04 -16.08
CA VAL A 245 14.18 5.78 -14.67
C VAL A 245 12.66 5.92 -14.42
N ARG A 246 12.02 6.97 -14.94
CA ARG A 246 10.57 7.20 -14.78
C ARG A 246 9.72 6.18 -15.55
N ALA A 247 10.18 5.72 -16.71
CA ALA A 247 9.52 4.67 -17.49
C ALA A 247 9.59 3.31 -16.78
N GLU A 248 10.78 2.89 -16.33
CA GLU A 248 10.96 1.60 -15.66
C GLU A 248 10.19 1.51 -14.33
N MET A 249 10.19 2.57 -13.52
CA MET A 249 9.33 2.61 -12.33
C MET A 249 7.84 2.44 -12.68
N SER A 250 7.42 2.96 -13.83
CA SER A 250 6.03 2.82 -14.29
C SER A 250 5.70 1.40 -14.77
N GLU A 251 6.69 0.65 -15.28
CA GLU A 251 6.54 -0.77 -15.62
C GLU A 251 6.60 -1.69 -14.39
N SER A 252 7.50 -1.45 -13.43
CA SER A 252 7.62 -2.29 -12.23
C SER A 252 6.39 -2.19 -11.34
N TYR A 253 5.82 -0.99 -11.15
CA TYR A 253 4.50 -0.81 -10.55
C TYR A 253 3.32 -1.30 -11.40
N SER A 254 3.56 -1.89 -12.57
CA SER A 254 2.54 -2.51 -13.43
C SER A 254 2.64 -4.04 -13.51
N GLY A 255 3.57 -4.65 -12.76
CA GLY A 255 3.68 -6.11 -12.64
C GLY A 255 4.48 -6.80 -13.75
N GLY A 256 5.37 -6.09 -14.45
CA GLY A 256 6.27 -6.63 -15.48
C GLY A 256 5.61 -6.92 -16.84
N ASP A 257 4.45 -7.55 -16.84
CA ASP A 257 3.66 -7.76 -18.06
C ASP A 257 3.01 -6.44 -18.53
N GLY A 258 3.46 -5.91 -19.66
CA GLY A 258 2.91 -4.70 -20.30
C GLY A 258 1.48 -4.82 -20.87
N HIS A 259 0.68 -5.76 -20.37
CA HIS A 259 -0.62 -6.16 -20.89
C HIS A 259 -1.68 -6.29 -19.78
N TYR A 260 -2.68 -5.42 -19.82
CA TYR A 260 -3.88 -5.50 -18.96
C TYR A 260 -4.57 -6.85 -19.12
N LYS A 261 -4.86 -7.54 -18.03
CA LYS A 261 -5.42 -8.90 -18.05
C LYS A 261 -6.94 -8.81 -17.95
N MET A 262 -7.67 -9.75 -18.54
CA MET A 262 -9.15 -9.75 -18.52
C MET A 262 -9.75 -9.79 -17.10
N LYS A 263 -8.96 -10.19 -16.09
CA LYS A 263 -9.26 -10.06 -14.66
C LYS A 263 -9.50 -8.59 -14.25
N ASP A 264 -8.67 -7.67 -14.71
CA ASP A 264 -8.73 -6.24 -14.38
C ASP A 264 -10.03 -5.57 -14.86
N VAL A 265 -10.42 -5.89 -16.10
CA VAL A 265 -11.68 -5.38 -16.70
C VAL A 265 -12.88 -5.92 -15.93
N LYS A 266 -12.88 -7.23 -15.59
CA LYS A 266 -13.93 -7.84 -14.76
C LYS A 266 -13.98 -7.23 -13.35
N LEU A 267 -12.84 -6.88 -12.75
CA LEU A 267 -12.78 -6.18 -11.46
C LEU A 267 -13.33 -4.74 -11.55
N ALA A 268 -13.11 -4.03 -12.66
CA ALA A 268 -13.63 -2.68 -12.88
C ALA A 268 -15.16 -2.68 -13.09
N TRP A 269 -15.68 -3.60 -13.91
CA TRP A 269 -17.11 -3.71 -14.20
C TRP A 269 -17.93 -4.28 -13.03
N LYS A 270 -17.33 -5.04 -12.11
CA LYS A 270 -17.96 -5.45 -10.84
C LYS A 270 -18.05 -4.32 -9.79
N ASP A 271 -17.24 -3.27 -9.88
CA ASP A 271 -17.26 -2.18 -8.89
C ASP A 271 -18.32 -1.14 -9.25
N ILE A 272 -19.41 -1.10 -8.49
CA ILE A 272 -20.57 -0.21 -8.70
C ILE A 272 -20.19 1.28 -8.88
N LYS A 273 -19.07 1.71 -8.29
CA LYS A 273 -18.57 3.09 -8.46
C LYS A 273 -18.21 3.42 -9.91
N THR A 274 -17.72 2.47 -10.70
CA THR A 274 -17.40 2.65 -12.13
C THR A 274 -18.65 3.10 -12.90
N TRP A 275 -19.77 2.38 -12.69
CA TRP A 275 -21.04 2.68 -13.34
C TRP A 275 -21.68 3.97 -12.83
N LEU A 276 -21.66 4.23 -11.51
CA LEU A 276 -22.18 5.48 -10.96
C LEU A 276 -21.40 6.72 -11.44
N HIS A 277 -20.07 6.65 -11.49
CA HIS A 277 -19.24 7.69 -12.09
C HIS A 277 -19.49 7.82 -13.61
N GLY A 278 -19.78 6.73 -14.32
CA GLY A 278 -20.14 6.72 -15.74
C GLY A 278 -21.51 7.36 -16.05
N PHE A 279 -22.58 6.98 -15.35
CA PHE A 279 -23.92 7.55 -15.56
C PHE A 279 -23.99 9.03 -15.16
N SER A 280 -23.31 9.43 -14.07
CA SER A 280 -23.16 10.86 -13.75
C SER A 280 -22.31 11.61 -14.78
N GLN A 281 -21.34 10.94 -15.44
CA GLN A 281 -20.56 11.53 -16.52
C GLN A 281 -21.42 11.83 -17.76
N ILE A 282 -22.27 10.90 -18.19
CA ILE A 282 -23.25 11.14 -19.29
C ILE A 282 -24.04 12.42 -19.01
N ALA A 283 -24.54 12.58 -17.79
CA ALA A 283 -25.40 13.70 -17.42
C ALA A 283 -24.68 15.06 -17.42
N VAL A 284 -23.45 15.15 -16.88
CA VAL A 284 -22.67 16.42 -16.91
C VAL A 284 -22.08 16.73 -18.29
N VAL A 285 -21.83 15.71 -19.11
CA VAL A 285 -21.34 15.88 -20.48
C VAL A 285 -22.46 16.28 -21.42
N THR A 286 -23.69 15.80 -21.20
CA THR A 286 -24.88 16.24 -21.95
C THR A 286 -25.06 17.76 -21.83
N ILE A 287 -24.87 18.34 -20.64
CA ILE A 287 -24.93 19.80 -20.47
C ILE A 287 -23.70 20.51 -21.07
N LEU A 288 -22.49 19.94 -20.98
CA LEU A 288 -21.29 20.55 -21.57
C LEU A 288 -21.37 20.63 -23.10
N TYR A 289 -21.71 19.53 -23.78
CA TYR A 289 -21.81 19.50 -25.24
C TYR A 289 -23.07 20.20 -25.75
N GLY A 290 -24.18 20.15 -25.00
CA GLY A 290 -25.39 20.91 -25.30
C GLY A 290 -25.14 22.41 -25.23
N PHE A 291 -24.59 22.90 -24.12
CA PHE A 291 -24.24 24.30 -23.95
C PHE A 291 -23.18 24.75 -24.98
N GLY A 292 -22.08 24.01 -25.13
CA GLY A 292 -21.00 24.37 -26.06
C GLY A 292 -21.43 24.44 -27.53
N THR A 293 -22.31 23.54 -27.98
CA THR A 293 -22.77 23.51 -29.39
C THR A 293 -23.91 24.51 -29.64
N PHE A 294 -24.84 24.66 -28.70
CA PHE A 294 -26.09 25.40 -28.92
C PHE A 294 -26.13 26.80 -28.30
N LEU A 295 -25.17 27.21 -27.45
CA LEU A 295 -25.13 28.57 -26.89
C LEU A 295 -25.25 29.70 -27.96
N PRO A 296 -24.57 29.67 -29.12
CA PRO A 296 -24.74 30.69 -30.15
C PRO A 296 -26.19 30.75 -30.68
N ILE A 297 -26.83 29.59 -30.82
CA ILE A 297 -28.21 29.43 -31.29
C ILE A 297 -29.20 29.91 -30.22
N ILE A 298 -28.95 29.63 -28.94
CA ILE A 298 -29.76 30.11 -27.80
C ILE A 298 -29.68 31.64 -27.70
N LEU A 299 -28.49 32.23 -27.85
CA LEU A 299 -28.32 33.68 -27.86
C LEU A 299 -29.04 34.34 -29.04
N LYS A 300 -28.92 33.80 -30.27
CA LYS A 300 -29.58 34.36 -31.46
C LYS A 300 -31.11 34.14 -31.42
N ASN A 301 -31.55 32.90 -31.29
CA ASN A 301 -32.94 32.50 -31.54
C ASN A 301 -33.80 32.43 -30.27
N GLY A 302 -33.19 32.39 -29.08
CA GLY A 302 -33.91 32.40 -27.79
C GLY A 302 -33.93 33.79 -27.16
N PHE A 303 -32.77 34.43 -27.07
CA PHE A 303 -32.62 35.76 -26.44
C PHE A 303 -32.79 36.92 -27.46
N ASN A 304 -33.08 36.61 -28.73
CA ASN A 304 -33.29 37.55 -29.84
C ASN A 304 -32.11 38.51 -30.10
N TYR A 305 -30.87 38.09 -29.82
CA TYR A 305 -29.68 38.83 -30.22
C TYR A 305 -29.42 38.69 -31.74
N SER A 306 -28.90 39.74 -32.37
CA SER A 306 -28.43 39.67 -33.76
C SER A 306 -27.27 38.68 -33.91
N THR A 307 -27.02 38.16 -35.11
CA THR A 307 -25.90 37.23 -35.37
C THR A 307 -24.56 37.80 -34.88
N LYS A 308 -24.29 39.10 -35.08
CA LYS A 308 -23.06 39.75 -34.59
C LYS A 308 -22.96 39.71 -33.06
N GLN A 309 -24.06 40.01 -32.35
CA GLN A 309 -24.12 39.93 -30.88
C GLN A 309 -23.96 38.50 -30.37
N ALA A 310 -24.69 37.54 -30.97
CA ALA A 310 -24.62 36.13 -30.57
C ALA A 310 -23.20 35.57 -30.66
N GLN A 311 -22.40 35.98 -31.66
CA GLN A 311 -21.01 35.57 -31.81
C GLN A 311 -20.11 36.11 -30.69
N TYR A 312 -20.08 37.43 -30.45
CA TYR A 312 -19.16 37.99 -29.44
C TYR A 312 -19.60 37.73 -27.99
N LEU A 313 -20.91 37.52 -27.72
CA LEU A 313 -21.41 37.21 -26.38
C LEU A 313 -21.07 35.78 -25.92
N VAL A 314 -20.69 34.88 -26.83
CA VAL A 314 -20.17 33.53 -26.48
C VAL A 314 -18.78 33.63 -25.83
N ILE A 315 -17.99 34.65 -26.18
CA ILE A 315 -16.59 34.81 -25.76
C ILE A 315 -16.44 34.95 -24.23
N PRO A 316 -17.06 35.93 -23.55
CA PRO A 316 -16.86 36.12 -22.10
C PRO A 316 -17.49 34.99 -21.26
N VAL A 317 -18.52 34.31 -21.77
CA VAL A 317 -19.16 33.16 -21.09
C VAL A 317 -18.21 31.96 -21.05
N ASN A 318 -17.54 31.65 -22.16
CA ASN A 318 -16.55 30.57 -22.21
C ASN A 318 -15.23 30.94 -21.52
N LEU A 319 -14.80 32.21 -21.62
CA LEU A 319 -13.65 32.71 -20.87
C LEU A 319 -13.87 32.60 -19.34
N TRP A 320 -15.08 32.93 -18.86
CA TRP A 320 -15.48 32.69 -17.47
C TRP A 320 -15.42 31.20 -17.13
N GLY A 321 -15.95 30.33 -17.99
CA GLY A 321 -15.85 28.87 -17.84
C GLY A 321 -14.40 28.37 -17.69
N ALA A 322 -13.48 28.87 -18.52
CA ALA A 322 -12.06 28.54 -18.46
C ALA A 322 -11.38 29.05 -17.17
N ILE A 323 -11.66 30.29 -16.74
CA ILE A 323 -11.15 30.88 -15.50
C ILE A 323 -11.63 30.06 -14.29
N VAL A 324 -12.94 29.82 -14.20
CA VAL A 324 -13.57 29.07 -13.10
C VAL A 324 -13.06 27.62 -13.06
N TYR A 325 -12.88 26.98 -14.22
CA TYR A 325 -12.31 25.64 -14.28
C TYR A 325 -10.85 25.60 -13.81
N ALA A 326 -10.01 26.53 -14.24
CA ALA A 326 -8.61 26.63 -13.81
C ALA A 326 -8.49 26.90 -12.29
N VAL A 327 -9.26 27.86 -11.76
CA VAL A 327 -9.29 28.18 -10.33
C VAL A 327 -9.82 26.99 -9.51
N GLY A 328 -10.92 26.38 -9.94
CA GLY A 328 -11.52 25.25 -9.24
C GLY A 328 -10.66 23.98 -9.29
N ALA A 329 -9.88 23.76 -10.36
CA ALA A 329 -8.89 22.69 -10.42
C ALA A 329 -7.75 22.92 -9.40
N VAL A 330 -7.19 24.14 -9.34
CA VAL A 330 -6.15 24.50 -8.36
C VAL A 330 -6.67 24.37 -6.92
N ILE A 331 -7.90 24.79 -6.63
CA ILE A 331 -8.54 24.62 -5.31
C ILE A 331 -8.78 23.12 -5.00
N SER A 332 -9.33 22.38 -5.97
CA SER A 332 -9.61 20.93 -5.85
C SER A 332 -8.36 20.15 -5.44
N ASP A 333 -7.23 20.40 -6.11
CA ASP A 333 -5.98 19.69 -5.83
C ASP A 333 -5.24 20.25 -4.61
N LYS A 334 -5.23 21.56 -4.37
CA LYS A 334 -4.60 22.16 -3.17
C LYS A 334 -5.20 21.65 -1.85
N TYR A 335 -6.51 21.39 -1.83
CA TYR A 335 -7.22 20.92 -0.63
C TYR A 335 -7.58 19.42 -0.68
N HIS A 336 -7.18 18.71 -1.75
CA HIS A 336 -7.52 17.31 -2.04
C HIS A 336 -9.03 16.95 -1.92
N LYS A 337 -9.92 17.93 -2.08
CA LYS A 337 -11.35 17.85 -1.76
C LYS A 337 -12.24 17.94 -3.00
N ARG A 338 -11.92 17.15 -4.03
CA ARG A 338 -12.54 17.18 -5.38
C ARG A 338 -14.08 17.21 -5.36
N PHE A 339 -14.69 16.38 -4.51
CA PHE A 339 -16.15 16.35 -4.26
C PHE A 339 -16.75 17.73 -3.91
N MET A 340 -16.09 18.52 -3.07
CA MET A 340 -16.66 19.77 -2.53
C MET A 340 -16.87 20.80 -3.64
N VAL A 341 -15.93 20.88 -4.59
CA VAL A 341 -16.03 21.78 -5.75
C VAL A 341 -17.24 21.40 -6.61
N MET A 342 -17.40 20.11 -6.91
CA MET A 342 -18.51 19.61 -7.73
C MET A 342 -19.88 19.86 -7.07
N VAL A 343 -20.01 19.59 -5.76
CA VAL A 343 -21.29 19.71 -5.04
C VAL A 343 -21.64 21.15 -4.65
N VAL A 344 -20.68 22.07 -4.60
CA VAL A 344 -20.98 23.52 -4.52
C VAL A 344 -21.40 24.07 -5.87
N CYS A 345 -20.78 23.64 -6.98
CA CYS A 345 -21.03 24.22 -8.30
C CYS A 345 -22.25 23.64 -9.04
N ALA A 346 -22.64 22.38 -8.81
CA ALA A 346 -23.83 21.82 -9.47
C ALA A 346 -25.14 22.56 -9.13
N PRO A 347 -25.45 22.94 -7.87
CA PRO A 347 -26.60 23.80 -7.55
C PRO A 347 -26.60 25.15 -8.27
N ILE A 348 -25.43 25.74 -8.53
CA ILE A 348 -25.30 27.00 -9.27
C ILE A 348 -25.77 26.82 -10.72
N GLY A 349 -25.37 25.73 -11.39
CA GLY A 349 -25.85 25.40 -12.74
C GLY A 349 -27.33 25.00 -12.79
N ILE A 350 -27.85 24.35 -11.73
CA ILE A 350 -29.29 24.04 -11.61
C ILE A 350 -30.10 25.34 -11.52
N ALA A 351 -29.65 26.31 -10.70
CA ALA A 351 -30.27 27.63 -10.65
C ALA A 351 -30.20 28.35 -12.01
N GLY A 352 -29.07 28.25 -12.72
CA GLY A 352 -28.93 28.77 -14.08
C GLY A 352 -29.97 28.20 -15.06
N TYR A 353 -30.11 26.87 -15.16
CA TYR A 353 -31.13 26.27 -16.02
C TYR A 353 -32.57 26.54 -15.54
N ALA A 354 -32.79 26.68 -14.23
CA ALA A 354 -34.10 27.06 -13.69
C ALA A 354 -34.50 28.48 -14.11
N ILE A 355 -33.56 29.42 -14.10
CA ILE A 355 -33.78 30.80 -14.59
C ILE A 355 -34.14 30.79 -16.09
N LEU A 356 -33.47 29.97 -16.91
CA LEU A 356 -33.79 29.86 -18.35
C LEU A 356 -35.15 29.23 -18.65
N LEU A 357 -35.73 28.48 -17.71
CA LEU A 357 -37.09 27.94 -17.79
C LEU A 357 -38.17 28.94 -17.32
N THR A 358 -37.79 30.16 -16.94
CA THR A 358 -38.72 31.19 -16.43
C THR A 358 -38.67 32.47 -17.25
N THR A 359 -39.82 33.14 -17.35
CA THR A 359 -39.98 34.38 -18.12
C THR A 359 -39.33 35.56 -17.38
N VAL A 360 -38.03 35.76 -17.60
CA VAL A 360 -37.22 36.82 -16.98
C VAL A 360 -36.58 37.74 -18.03
N PRO A 361 -36.15 38.97 -17.68
CA PRO A 361 -35.49 39.87 -18.63
C PRO A 361 -34.22 39.26 -19.24
N VAL A 362 -33.94 39.58 -20.51
CA VAL A 362 -32.84 38.97 -21.29
C VAL A 362 -31.47 39.09 -20.60
N GLY A 363 -31.19 40.18 -19.87
CA GLY A 363 -29.94 40.30 -19.09
C GLY A 363 -29.80 39.26 -17.97
N VAL A 364 -30.92 38.80 -17.40
CA VAL A 364 -30.97 37.74 -16.37
C VAL A 364 -30.82 36.37 -17.03
N GLN A 365 -31.41 36.16 -18.21
CA GLN A 365 -31.18 34.95 -19.01
C GLN A 365 -29.70 34.83 -19.43
N TYR A 366 -29.10 35.94 -19.86
CA TYR A 366 -27.68 36.00 -20.20
C TYR A 366 -26.79 35.74 -18.98
N PHE A 367 -27.09 36.33 -17.81
CA PHE A 367 -26.38 36.01 -16.56
C PHE A 367 -26.46 34.51 -16.20
N ALA A 368 -27.60 33.86 -16.41
CA ALA A 368 -27.75 32.43 -16.14
C ALA A 368 -26.78 31.55 -16.96
N THR A 369 -26.33 32.01 -18.15
CA THR A 369 -25.31 31.27 -18.93
C THR A 369 -23.96 31.17 -18.21
N TYR A 370 -23.56 32.16 -17.41
CA TYR A 370 -22.35 32.11 -16.59
C TYR A 370 -22.48 31.09 -15.44
N LEU A 371 -23.68 30.98 -14.86
CA LEU A 371 -23.99 29.98 -13.82
C LEU A 371 -23.96 28.55 -14.39
N ILE A 372 -24.46 28.37 -15.61
CA ILE A 372 -24.41 27.10 -16.34
C ILE A 372 -22.96 26.73 -16.71
N ALA A 373 -22.19 27.66 -17.28
CA ALA A 373 -20.78 27.45 -17.62
C ALA A 373 -19.95 27.02 -16.39
N THR A 374 -20.19 27.66 -15.24
CA THR A 374 -19.58 27.33 -13.93
C THR A 374 -19.73 25.85 -13.58
N ALA A 375 -20.93 25.28 -13.76
CA ALA A 375 -21.19 23.87 -13.48
C ALA A 375 -20.65 22.93 -14.57
N CYS A 376 -20.82 23.28 -15.86
CA CYS A 376 -20.48 22.43 -16.99
C CYS A 376 -19.02 21.96 -16.96
N PHE A 377 -18.07 22.89 -16.80
CA PHE A 377 -16.65 22.55 -16.81
C PHE A 377 -16.20 21.86 -15.50
N LEU A 378 -16.58 22.43 -14.33
CA LEU A 378 -16.12 21.91 -13.03
C LEU A 378 -16.67 20.52 -12.70
N CYS A 379 -17.95 20.24 -12.99
CA CYS A 379 -18.53 18.93 -12.71
C CYS A 379 -17.96 17.86 -13.66
N THR A 380 -17.77 18.18 -14.95
CA THR A 380 -17.26 17.24 -15.96
C THR A 380 -15.81 16.82 -15.71
N GLY A 381 -14.91 17.78 -15.51
CA GLY A 381 -13.50 17.47 -15.22
C GLY A 381 -13.29 16.93 -13.80
N GLY A 382 -14.05 17.44 -12.83
CA GLY A 382 -13.99 17.00 -11.44
C GLY A 382 -14.36 15.53 -11.26
N ASN A 383 -15.38 15.04 -11.97
CA ASN A 383 -15.84 13.66 -11.85
C ASN A 383 -14.81 12.63 -12.37
N ILE A 384 -14.09 12.95 -13.46
CA ILE A 384 -12.99 12.12 -13.98
C ILE A 384 -11.82 12.10 -12.99
N ALA A 385 -11.40 13.27 -12.50
CA ALA A 385 -10.32 13.39 -11.52
C ALA A 385 -10.67 12.76 -10.16
N TRP A 386 -11.96 12.66 -9.82
CA TRP A 386 -12.45 11.98 -8.62
C TRP A 386 -12.39 10.46 -8.78
N LEU A 387 -12.90 9.88 -9.87
CA LEU A 387 -12.79 8.43 -10.14
C LEU A 387 -11.31 8.01 -10.23
N SER A 388 -10.48 8.75 -10.97
CA SER A 388 -9.05 8.44 -11.13
C SER A 388 -8.29 8.42 -9.81
N GLY A 389 -8.73 9.17 -8.80
CA GLY A 389 -8.10 9.23 -7.48
C GLY A 389 -8.64 8.23 -6.46
N ASN A 390 -9.59 7.34 -6.84
CA ASN A 390 -10.29 6.44 -5.92
C ASN A 390 -10.42 5.00 -6.48
N VAL A 391 -9.52 4.61 -7.39
CA VAL A 391 -9.42 3.25 -7.96
C VAL A 391 -7.95 2.84 -8.06
N ALA A 392 -7.63 1.67 -7.50
CA ALA A 392 -6.58 0.78 -7.97
C ALA A 392 -7.06 -0.69 -7.75
N PRO A 393 -6.28 -1.75 -8.05
CA PRO A 393 -4.97 -1.76 -8.72
C PRO A 393 -5.01 -1.09 -10.11
N ASP A 394 -3.85 -0.76 -10.68
CA ASP A 394 -3.77 0.11 -11.86
C ASP A 394 -4.51 -0.41 -13.11
N GLY A 395 -4.56 -1.73 -13.33
CA GLY A 395 -5.37 -2.33 -14.38
C GLY A 395 -6.87 -2.04 -14.21
N LYS A 396 -7.36 -2.19 -12.97
CA LYS A 396 -8.73 -1.81 -12.61
C LYS A 396 -8.97 -0.30 -12.78
N ARG A 397 -8.00 0.56 -12.43
CA ARG A 397 -8.11 2.02 -12.66
C ARG A 397 -8.22 2.34 -14.15
N ALA A 398 -7.36 1.76 -14.98
CA ALA A 398 -7.38 1.95 -16.42
C ALA A 398 -8.73 1.51 -17.03
N ALA A 399 -9.24 0.33 -16.65
CA ALA A 399 -10.52 -0.18 -17.13
C ALA A 399 -11.71 0.65 -16.62
N SER A 400 -11.71 1.12 -15.37
CA SER A 400 -12.75 2.01 -14.85
C SER A 400 -12.78 3.37 -15.56
N LEU A 401 -11.61 3.97 -15.81
CA LEU A 401 -11.50 5.24 -16.54
C LEU A 401 -11.88 5.08 -18.01
N GLY A 402 -11.40 4.04 -18.69
CA GLY A 402 -11.80 3.73 -20.07
C GLY A 402 -13.31 3.56 -20.20
N THR A 403 -13.95 2.86 -19.25
CA THR A 403 -15.41 2.71 -19.20
C THR A 403 -16.12 4.07 -19.01
N GLN A 404 -15.62 4.94 -18.12
CA GLN A 404 -16.17 6.30 -17.93
C GLN A 404 -16.03 7.17 -19.20
N LEU A 405 -14.92 7.02 -19.94
CA LEU A 405 -14.68 7.75 -21.19
C LEU A 405 -15.57 7.27 -22.34
N THR A 406 -15.73 5.96 -22.55
CA THR A 406 -16.71 5.45 -23.54
C THR A 406 -18.13 5.93 -23.25
N LEU A 407 -18.52 6.01 -21.96
CA LEU A 407 -19.82 6.54 -21.56
C LEU A 407 -19.92 8.07 -21.72
N THR A 408 -18.82 8.83 -21.59
CA THR A 408 -18.78 10.30 -21.77
C THR A 408 -19.42 10.72 -23.08
N ASN A 409 -19.00 10.11 -24.19
CA ASN A 409 -19.39 10.54 -25.53
C ASN A 409 -20.86 10.23 -25.89
N ILE A 410 -21.53 9.32 -25.15
CA ILE A 410 -22.99 9.10 -25.26
C ILE A 410 -23.78 10.37 -24.92
N GLY A 411 -23.27 11.19 -23.99
CA GLY A 411 -23.87 12.49 -23.66
C GLY A 411 -23.97 13.44 -24.85
N GLY A 412 -23.08 13.32 -25.85
CA GLY A 412 -23.12 14.10 -27.09
C GLY A 412 -24.21 13.66 -28.07
N ILE A 413 -24.50 12.35 -28.11
CA ILE A 413 -25.62 11.80 -28.90
C ILE A 413 -26.93 12.39 -28.38
N ILE A 414 -27.10 12.44 -27.05
CA ILE A 414 -28.25 13.02 -26.35
C ILE A 414 -28.30 14.53 -26.56
N SER A 415 -27.20 15.25 -26.29
CA SER A 415 -27.17 16.72 -26.38
C SER A 415 -27.49 17.24 -27.78
N GLY A 416 -27.15 16.47 -28.82
CA GLY A 416 -27.52 16.77 -30.20
C GLY A 416 -29.04 16.82 -30.44
N GLN A 417 -29.86 16.10 -29.68
CA GLN A 417 -31.31 16.01 -29.90
C GLN A 417 -32.15 16.96 -29.03
N ILE A 418 -31.66 17.42 -27.88
CA ILE A 418 -32.49 18.16 -26.90
C ILE A 418 -32.71 19.65 -27.24
N TYR A 419 -31.86 20.26 -28.07
CA TYR A 419 -31.98 21.65 -28.53
C TYR A 419 -32.43 21.73 -29.99
N ALA A 420 -33.66 21.33 -30.27
CA ALA A 420 -34.24 21.37 -31.62
C ALA A 420 -34.65 22.80 -32.02
N SER A 421 -34.37 23.21 -33.26
CA SER A 421 -34.62 24.58 -33.74
C SER A 421 -36.09 24.97 -33.78
N ASN A 422 -37.00 23.99 -33.87
CA ASN A 422 -38.46 24.19 -33.77
C ASN A 422 -38.95 24.54 -32.36
N SER A 423 -38.09 24.45 -31.34
CA SER A 423 -38.40 24.73 -29.94
C SER A 423 -37.95 26.13 -29.51
N ALA A 424 -37.46 26.96 -30.45
CA ALA A 424 -37.16 28.37 -30.20
C ALA A 424 -38.46 29.20 -30.05
N PRO A 425 -38.48 30.25 -29.22
CA PRO A 425 -37.36 30.81 -28.45
C PRO A 425 -37.13 30.13 -27.09
N GLU A 426 -38.10 29.35 -26.60
CA GLU A 426 -38.17 28.92 -25.20
C GLU A 426 -37.22 27.77 -24.84
N PHE A 427 -36.87 26.92 -25.82
CA PHE A 427 -35.99 25.75 -25.71
C PHE A 427 -36.29 24.83 -24.50
N THR A 428 -37.56 24.76 -24.11
CA THR A 428 -38.04 24.17 -22.84
C THR A 428 -37.58 22.73 -22.64
N LEU A 429 -37.55 21.91 -23.70
CA LEU A 429 -37.00 20.55 -23.68
C LEU A 429 -35.51 20.53 -23.33
N GLY A 430 -34.71 21.35 -24.01
CA GLY A 430 -33.26 21.43 -23.81
C GLY A 430 -32.89 21.90 -22.42
N HIS A 431 -33.54 22.96 -21.93
CA HIS A 431 -33.29 23.51 -20.60
C HIS A 431 -33.78 22.57 -19.47
N SER A 432 -34.97 21.97 -19.59
CA SER A 432 -35.49 21.03 -18.58
C SER A 432 -34.73 19.72 -18.52
N TRP A 433 -34.34 19.15 -19.66
CA TRP A 433 -33.48 17.97 -19.73
C TRP A 433 -32.09 18.25 -19.12
N SER A 434 -31.53 19.43 -19.38
CA SER A 434 -30.24 19.84 -18.82
C SER A 434 -30.31 20.04 -17.30
N LEU A 435 -31.38 20.65 -16.78
CA LEU A 435 -31.65 20.78 -15.35
C LEU A 435 -31.77 19.41 -14.67
N GLY A 436 -32.58 18.52 -15.25
CA GLY A 436 -32.78 17.16 -14.75
C GLY A 436 -31.48 16.35 -14.75
N SER A 437 -30.67 16.47 -15.80
CA SER A 437 -29.35 15.83 -15.91
C SER A 437 -28.40 16.30 -14.80
N LEU A 438 -28.27 17.61 -14.58
CA LEU A 438 -27.38 18.14 -13.54
C LEU A 438 -27.89 17.82 -12.12
N SER A 439 -29.21 17.78 -11.91
CA SER A 439 -29.83 17.36 -10.65
C SER A 439 -29.60 15.89 -10.35
N PHE A 440 -29.72 15.01 -11.35
CA PHE A 440 -29.36 13.60 -11.25
C PHE A 440 -27.87 13.42 -10.93
N ALA A 441 -26.98 14.14 -11.61
CA ALA A 441 -25.54 14.11 -11.32
C ALA A 441 -25.23 14.53 -9.87
N PHE A 442 -25.85 15.61 -9.38
CA PHE A 442 -25.73 16.06 -7.99
C PHE A 442 -26.16 15.00 -6.97
N ILE A 443 -27.28 14.30 -7.22
CA ILE A 443 -27.75 13.18 -6.38
C ILE A 443 -26.73 12.04 -6.41
N VAL A 444 -26.25 11.64 -7.59
CA VAL A 444 -25.26 10.56 -7.74
C VAL A 444 -23.92 10.92 -7.09
N PHE A 445 -23.46 12.17 -7.14
CA PHE A 445 -22.25 12.60 -6.43
C PHE A 445 -22.40 12.47 -4.90
N ASN A 446 -23.58 12.77 -4.35
CA ASN A 446 -23.84 12.58 -2.92
C ASN A 446 -23.95 11.10 -2.55
N ILE A 447 -24.58 10.25 -3.38
CA ILE A 447 -24.60 8.79 -3.21
C ILE A 447 -23.18 8.22 -3.26
N LEU A 448 -22.36 8.63 -4.23
CA LEU A 448 -20.95 8.24 -4.33
C LEU A 448 -20.18 8.63 -3.06
N ARG A 449 -20.37 9.84 -2.52
CA ARG A 449 -19.75 10.23 -1.24
C ARG A 449 -20.25 9.40 -0.06
N ILE A 450 -21.51 8.97 -0.04
CA ILE A 450 -22.01 8.05 0.99
C ILE A 450 -21.36 6.67 0.85
N ILE A 451 -21.19 6.16 -0.38
CA ILE A 451 -20.48 4.90 -0.66
C ILE A 451 -19.01 5.01 -0.24
N TYR A 452 -18.30 6.08 -0.63
CA TYR A 452 -16.92 6.32 -0.23
C TYR A 452 -16.80 6.50 1.29
N LYS A 453 -17.66 7.28 1.95
CA LYS A 453 -17.65 7.38 3.43
C LYS A 453 -17.96 6.05 4.12
N ARG A 454 -18.86 5.23 3.58
CA ARG A 454 -19.13 3.88 4.12
C ARG A 454 -17.96 2.93 3.90
N ARG A 455 -17.28 3.00 2.75
CA ARG A 455 -16.09 2.21 2.44
C ARG A 455 -14.86 2.67 3.24
N GLU A 456 -14.60 3.97 3.37
CA GLU A 456 -13.51 4.48 4.20
C GLU A 456 -13.81 4.27 5.69
N ALA A 457 -15.02 4.53 6.20
CA ALA A 457 -15.36 4.15 7.58
C ALA A 457 -15.47 2.63 7.79
N TRP A 458 -15.45 1.82 6.73
CA TRP A 458 -15.24 0.36 6.80
C TRP A 458 -13.76 0.01 6.72
N LYS A 459 -12.92 0.74 5.95
CA LYS A 459 -11.45 0.61 5.91
C LYS A 459 -10.78 1.12 7.19
N GLU A 460 -11.30 2.16 7.82
CA GLU A 460 -10.80 2.73 9.08
C GLU A 460 -11.15 1.82 10.25
N ARG A 461 -12.35 1.21 10.23
CA ARG A 461 -12.62 0.03 11.06
C ARG A 461 -11.65 -1.09 10.70
N ALA A 462 -11.57 -1.51 9.44
CA ALA A 462 -10.62 -2.51 8.91
C ALA A 462 -9.12 -2.07 8.94
N ARG A 463 -8.77 -1.09 9.80
CA ARG A 463 -7.42 -0.60 10.13
C ARG A 463 -7.24 -0.24 11.63
N ALA A 464 -8.14 -0.65 12.55
CA ALA A 464 -8.03 -0.35 13.99
C ALA A 464 -7.33 -1.38 14.95
N GLU A 465 -7.20 -2.70 14.71
CA GLU A 465 -6.48 -3.71 15.55
C GLU A 465 -5.65 -4.90 14.89
N GLY A 466 -5.57 -5.12 13.55
CA GLY A 466 -5.17 -6.39 12.83
C GLY A 466 -5.08 -6.47 11.26
N ILE A 467 -6.20 -6.74 10.52
CA ILE A 467 -6.43 -6.88 9.04
C ILE A 467 -5.29 -6.54 8.08
N VAL A 468 -5.09 -7.51 7.18
CA VAL A 468 -4.65 -7.27 5.80
C VAL A 468 -5.81 -7.49 4.84
N VAL A 469 -6.32 -6.39 4.27
CA VAL A 469 -7.15 -6.43 3.07
C VAL A 469 -6.29 -7.06 1.96
N PRO A 470 -6.77 -8.05 1.19
CA PRO A 470 -5.93 -8.70 0.18
C PRO A 470 -5.33 -7.68 -0.82
N PRO A 471 -4.14 -7.93 -1.40
CA PRO A 471 -3.52 -7.00 -2.35
C PRO A 471 -4.41 -6.64 -3.56
N GLU A 472 -5.37 -7.51 -3.92
CA GLU A 472 -6.36 -7.27 -4.98
C GLU A 472 -7.45 -6.25 -4.62
N GLU A 473 -7.63 -5.97 -3.32
CA GLU A 473 -8.58 -5.00 -2.77
C GLU A 473 -7.89 -3.73 -2.24
N PHE A 474 -6.56 -3.70 -2.11
CA PHE A 474 -5.81 -2.48 -1.84
C PHE A 474 -5.93 -1.48 -3.00
N THR A 475 -6.39 -0.26 -2.70
CA THR A 475 -6.62 0.79 -3.71
C THR A 475 -5.57 1.91 -3.73
N ASP A 476 -4.61 1.91 -2.80
CA ASP A 476 -3.79 3.08 -2.48
C ASP A 476 -2.33 2.69 -2.10
N HIS A 477 -1.37 3.59 -2.35
CA HIS A 477 0.07 3.32 -2.26
C HIS A 477 0.61 3.16 -0.82
N ALA A 478 1.64 2.30 -0.67
CA ALA A 478 2.54 2.27 0.48
C ALA A 478 4.00 2.48 0.02
N ASN A 479 4.81 3.15 0.83
CA ASN A 479 6.27 3.23 0.66
C ASN A 479 6.96 2.16 1.52
N PRO A 480 8.07 1.54 1.06
CA PRO A 480 8.88 0.67 1.91
C PRO A 480 9.52 1.47 3.06
N PRO A 481 9.80 0.83 4.21
CA PRO A 481 10.39 1.49 5.38
C PRO A 481 11.82 2.00 5.10
N LEU A 482 12.26 3.00 5.88
CA LEU A 482 13.56 3.63 5.70
C LEU A 482 14.74 2.72 6.12
N GLU A 483 14.50 1.81 7.07
CA GLU A 483 15.46 0.95 7.76
C GLU A 483 14.93 -0.48 7.88
N ASN A 484 15.81 -1.48 7.88
CA ASN A 484 15.43 -2.88 8.10
C ASN A 484 15.14 -3.13 9.59
N LYS A 485 13.92 -3.57 9.93
CA LYS A 485 13.59 -4.03 11.30
C LYS A 485 14.20 -5.42 11.56
N THR A 486 14.66 -5.64 12.79
CA THR A 486 15.17 -6.91 13.32
C THR A 486 14.86 -6.97 14.81
N LEU A 487 14.22 -8.05 15.27
CA LEU A 487 13.94 -8.29 16.70
C LEU A 487 15.02 -9.20 17.29
N PHE A 488 15.20 -9.14 18.62
CA PHE A 488 16.04 -10.08 19.36
C PHE A 488 15.27 -10.62 20.57
N GLN A 489 15.00 -11.92 20.62
CA GLN A 489 14.56 -12.59 21.84
C GLN A 489 15.76 -12.70 22.78
N SER A 490 15.71 -11.99 23.90
CA SER A 490 16.90 -11.76 24.73
C SER A 490 17.28 -12.91 25.67
N PHE A 491 16.63 -14.07 25.57
CA PHE A 491 16.74 -15.15 26.56
C PHE A 491 16.56 -16.53 25.92
N GLU A 492 17.12 -17.56 26.57
CA GLU A 492 16.82 -18.97 26.32
C GLU A 492 16.43 -19.65 27.65
N TRP A 493 15.71 -20.78 27.57
CA TRP A 493 15.00 -21.37 28.70
C TRP A 493 15.89 -21.67 29.92
N TYR A 494 17.13 -22.11 29.68
CA TYR A 494 18.02 -22.64 30.72
C TYR A 494 18.97 -21.60 31.33
N LEU A 495 18.83 -20.32 30.99
CA LEU A 495 19.64 -19.25 31.60
C LEU A 495 19.58 -19.34 33.15
N PRO A 496 20.74 -19.31 33.85
CA PRO A 496 20.76 -19.45 35.30
C PRO A 496 20.19 -18.21 35.98
N ALA A 497 19.53 -18.40 37.13
CA ALA A 497 19.28 -17.30 38.05
C ALA A 497 20.63 -16.82 38.64
N PRO A 498 20.90 -15.50 38.71
CA PRO A 498 22.16 -14.98 39.23
C PRO A 498 22.37 -15.32 40.71
N SER A 499 23.63 -15.45 41.13
CA SER A 499 23.99 -15.98 42.45
C SER A 499 23.56 -15.06 43.60
N THR A 500 23.17 -15.67 44.71
CA THR A 500 22.92 -15.00 46.00
C THR A 500 24.14 -15.03 46.94
N THR A 501 25.22 -15.72 46.59
CA THR A 501 26.42 -15.85 47.43
C THR A 501 27.58 -15.00 46.90
N HIS A 502 28.17 -14.19 47.78
CA HIS A 502 29.29 -13.31 47.45
C HIS A 502 30.58 -14.10 47.21
N SER A 503 31.01 -14.17 45.94
CA SER A 503 32.36 -14.59 45.55
C SER A 503 32.78 -14.01 44.19
N HIS A 504 31.84 -13.84 43.26
CA HIS A 504 31.98 -13.02 42.06
C HIS A 504 30.75 -12.12 41.84
N PRO A 505 30.90 -10.94 41.22
CA PRO A 505 29.78 -10.08 40.87
C PRO A 505 29.06 -10.62 39.61
N SER A 506 28.25 -11.67 39.78
CA SER A 506 27.35 -12.13 38.72
C SER A 506 26.21 -11.13 38.54
N SER A 507 26.42 -10.16 37.66
CA SER A 507 25.45 -9.15 37.25
C SER A 507 24.13 -9.80 36.79
N SER A 508 23.00 -9.11 36.99
CA SER A 508 21.69 -9.60 36.54
C SER A 508 21.59 -9.73 35.03
N HIS A 509 20.50 -10.34 34.55
CA HIS A 509 20.22 -10.43 33.13
C HIS A 509 20.01 -9.03 32.53
N TYR A 510 19.31 -8.12 33.21
CA TYR A 510 19.14 -6.74 32.73
C TYR A 510 20.46 -5.95 32.71
N SER A 511 21.34 -6.12 33.70
CA SER A 511 22.71 -5.57 33.66
C SER A 511 23.52 -6.16 32.50
N LEU A 512 23.40 -7.46 32.22
CA LEU A 512 24.09 -8.11 31.11
C LEU A 512 23.61 -7.60 29.76
N LEU A 513 22.29 -7.48 29.56
CA LEU A 513 21.72 -6.85 28.38
C LEU A 513 22.16 -5.40 28.25
N THR A 514 22.26 -4.65 29.35
CA THR A 514 22.77 -3.27 29.37
C THR A 514 24.21 -3.18 28.86
N ILE A 515 25.08 -4.13 29.21
CA ILE A 515 26.45 -4.23 28.69
C ILE A 515 26.46 -4.58 27.19
N LEU A 516 25.47 -5.36 26.72
CA LEU A 516 25.35 -5.77 25.31
C LEU A 516 24.72 -4.71 24.40
N LEU A 517 23.96 -3.73 24.93
CA LEU A 517 23.27 -2.69 24.15
C LEU A 517 24.13 -2.01 23.05
N PRO A 518 25.39 -1.59 23.29
CA PRO A 518 26.21 -0.97 22.24
C PRO A 518 26.49 -1.94 21.09
N HIS A 519 26.72 -3.22 21.41
CA HIS A 519 26.96 -4.28 20.42
C HIS A 519 25.68 -4.63 19.65
N LEU A 520 24.52 -4.70 20.32
CA LEU A 520 23.23 -4.98 19.70
C LEU A 520 22.79 -3.84 18.76
N SER A 521 23.03 -2.58 19.15
CA SER A 521 22.79 -1.40 18.29
C SER A 521 23.77 -1.36 17.12
N ALA A 522 25.05 -1.67 17.34
CA ALA A 522 26.04 -1.84 16.27
C ALA A 522 25.63 -2.93 15.27
N LEU A 523 25.11 -4.05 15.76
CA LEU A 523 24.61 -5.19 14.96
C LEU A 523 23.37 -4.85 14.12
N GLY A 524 22.48 -3.99 14.63
CA GLY A 524 21.21 -3.63 13.96
C GLY A 524 19.98 -4.32 14.53
N ILE A 525 20.02 -4.71 15.81
CA ILE A 525 18.82 -5.04 16.55
C ILE A 525 18.02 -3.76 16.74
N SER A 526 16.82 -3.69 16.16
CA SER A 526 15.93 -2.53 16.32
C SER A 526 15.03 -2.65 17.55
N HIS A 527 14.71 -3.87 17.97
CA HIS A 527 13.90 -4.14 19.15
C HIS A 527 14.40 -5.35 19.93
N ILE A 528 14.31 -5.29 21.26
CA ILE A 528 14.58 -6.40 22.18
C ILE A 528 13.26 -6.88 22.79
N TRP A 529 12.96 -8.18 22.63
CA TRP A 529 11.92 -8.88 23.38
C TRP A 529 12.55 -9.44 24.66
N LEU A 530 12.18 -8.83 25.79
CA LEU A 530 12.54 -9.30 27.13
C LEU A 530 11.69 -10.51 27.54
N PRO A 531 12.20 -11.43 28.38
CA PRO A 531 11.35 -12.41 29.05
C PRO A 531 10.34 -11.73 30.01
N PRO A 532 9.31 -12.43 30.50
CA PRO A 532 8.33 -11.84 31.40
C PRO A 532 8.99 -11.40 32.72
N GLY A 533 9.10 -10.08 32.91
CA GLY A 533 9.82 -9.46 34.02
C GLY A 533 9.01 -9.22 35.29
N CYS A 534 7.81 -9.80 35.39
CA CYS A 534 6.95 -9.75 36.57
C CYS A 534 7.25 -10.89 37.55
N LYS A 535 6.75 -10.80 38.79
CA LYS A 535 6.92 -11.82 39.82
C LYS A 535 6.09 -13.07 39.51
N ALA A 536 6.76 -14.20 39.35
CA ALA A 536 6.20 -15.52 39.05
C ALA A 536 6.29 -16.48 40.25
N THR A 537 6.08 -17.79 40.06
CA THR A 537 5.96 -18.78 41.16
C THR A 537 7.19 -18.85 42.08
N SER A 538 8.37 -18.54 41.55
CA SER A 538 9.64 -18.52 42.29
C SER A 538 10.67 -17.60 41.63
N VAL A 539 11.81 -17.38 42.30
CA VAL A 539 12.95 -16.65 41.75
C VAL A 539 13.72 -17.43 40.65
N HIS A 540 13.34 -18.68 40.37
CA HIS A 540 13.91 -19.52 39.32
C HIS A 540 12.96 -19.74 38.13
N ASP A 541 11.72 -19.25 38.24
CA ASP A 541 10.70 -19.28 37.19
C ASP A 541 11.11 -18.37 36.01
N ASN A 542 10.78 -18.76 34.77
CA ASN A 542 11.06 -17.94 33.58
C ASN A 542 10.14 -16.73 33.47
N GLY A 543 9.00 -16.72 34.17
CA GLY A 543 8.03 -15.62 34.19
C GLY A 543 6.62 -16.06 33.79
N TYR A 544 6.51 -17.16 33.03
CA TYR A 544 5.24 -17.72 32.54
C TYR A 544 4.35 -18.27 33.67
N GLY A 545 4.92 -18.68 34.80
CA GLY A 545 4.18 -18.98 36.03
C GLY A 545 3.73 -17.72 36.77
N ILE A 546 3.06 -16.79 36.10
CA ILE A 546 2.82 -15.42 36.57
C ILE A 546 1.99 -15.36 37.88
N TYR A 547 2.58 -14.77 38.93
CA TYR A 547 1.91 -14.57 40.22
C TYR A 547 1.34 -13.15 40.34
N ASP A 548 2.13 -12.10 40.11
CA ASP A 548 1.71 -10.70 40.25
C ASP A 548 2.28 -9.81 39.14
N LEU A 549 1.39 -9.31 38.28
CA LEU A 549 1.71 -8.42 37.15
C LEU A 549 2.28 -7.07 37.62
N TRP A 550 1.94 -6.64 38.84
CA TRP A 550 2.30 -5.33 39.39
C TRP A 550 3.59 -5.33 40.24
N ASP A 551 4.32 -6.45 40.27
CA ASP A 551 5.61 -6.61 40.96
C ASP A 551 6.71 -6.95 39.93
N LEU A 552 7.60 -6.00 39.67
CA LEU A 552 8.71 -6.14 38.70
C LEU A 552 10.00 -6.67 39.34
N GLY A 553 9.89 -7.36 40.48
CA GLY A 553 11.04 -7.69 41.33
C GLY A 553 11.34 -6.60 42.37
N GLU A 554 10.29 -5.97 42.91
CA GLU A 554 10.37 -4.87 43.89
C GLU A 554 9.94 -5.31 45.30
N PHE A 555 9.13 -6.37 45.44
CA PHE A 555 8.57 -6.79 46.74
C PHE A 555 9.00 -8.20 47.19
N ASP A 556 9.16 -8.41 48.51
CA ASP A 556 8.99 -9.73 49.13
C ASP A 556 7.50 -10.09 49.03
N ALA A 557 7.14 -10.63 47.86
CA ALA A 557 5.77 -10.78 47.39
C ALA A 557 4.85 -11.55 48.36
N LYS A 558 5.43 -12.46 49.16
CA LYS A 558 4.73 -13.32 50.13
C LYS A 558 5.10 -13.06 51.59
N LYS A 559 5.83 -11.98 51.90
CA LYS A 559 6.28 -11.61 53.27
C LYS A 559 6.92 -12.77 54.03
N ASN A 560 7.80 -13.51 53.35
CA ASN A 560 8.44 -14.71 53.90
C ASN A 560 9.98 -14.67 53.86
N GLY A 561 10.57 -13.50 53.65
CA GLY A 561 12.02 -13.27 53.66
C GLY A 561 12.75 -13.83 52.44
N LYS A 562 12.03 -14.26 51.39
CA LYS A 562 12.62 -14.77 50.14
C LYS A 562 12.80 -13.63 49.13
N GLY A 563 13.64 -13.90 48.13
CA GLY A 563 14.21 -12.88 47.24
C GLY A 563 13.20 -11.91 46.63
N VAL A 564 13.50 -10.61 46.78
CA VAL A 564 12.72 -9.48 46.25
C VAL A 564 12.69 -9.46 44.72
N ARG A 565 13.83 -9.78 44.09
CA ARG A 565 14.07 -9.81 42.65
C ARG A 565 13.22 -10.84 41.89
N THR A 566 13.13 -10.69 40.57
CA THR A 566 12.81 -11.80 39.66
C THR A 566 14.05 -12.62 39.31
N LYS A 567 13.88 -13.71 38.55
CA LYS A 567 14.99 -14.44 37.90
C LYS A 567 15.91 -13.49 37.12
N TRP A 568 15.33 -12.53 36.42
CA TRP A 568 16.03 -11.66 35.48
C TRP A 568 16.72 -10.47 36.13
N GLY A 569 16.10 -9.85 37.15
CA GLY A 569 16.57 -8.60 37.76
C GLY A 569 15.70 -8.10 38.91
N SER A 570 16.14 -7.03 39.57
CA SER A 570 15.24 -6.12 40.30
C SER A 570 14.57 -5.13 39.34
N ARG A 571 13.63 -4.34 39.88
CA ARG A 571 12.94 -3.27 39.14
C ARG A 571 13.91 -2.18 38.66
N GLU A 572 14.88 -1.82 39.48
CA GLU A 572 15.83 -0.72 39.22
C GLU A 572 16.75 -1.10 38.06
N GLU A 573 17.24 -2.35 38.03
CA GLU A 573 18.05 -2.90 36.94
C GLU A 573 17.27 -2.91 35.60
N LEU A 574 15.95 -3.16 35.65
CA LEU A 574 15.06 -3.13 34.50
C LEU A 574 14.79 -1.70 34.00
N GLU A 575 14.54 -0.75 34.89
CA GLU A 575 14.32 0.66 34.54
C GLU A 575 15.60 1.29 33.97
N GLU A 576 16.79 0.95 34.49
CA GLU A 576 18.09 1.34 33.94
C GLU A 576 18.32 0.76 32.54
N PHE A 577 18.09 -0.55 32.35
CA PHE A 577 18.18 -1.20 31.04
C PHE A 577 17.25 -0.52 30.02
N CYS A 578 15.97 -0.32 30.38
CA CYS A 578 14.99 0.32 29.52
C CYS A 578 15.35 1.78 29.21
N ALA A 579 16.04 2.49 30.11
CA ALA A 579 16.57 3.83 29.85
C ALA A 579 17.69 3.80 28.79
N LYS A 580 18.73 3.00 29.03
CA LYS A 580 19.88 2.90 28.13
C LYS A 580 19.51 2.31 26.77
N ALA A 581 18.54 1.40 26.70
CA ALA A 581 18.06 0.86 25.42
C ALA A 581 17.58 1.97 24.47
N ARG A 582 16.88 2.98 25.01
CA ARG A 582 16.40 4.15 24.26
C ARG A 582 17.53 5.07 23.80
N GLU A 583 18.60 5.23 24.61
CA GLU A 583 19.80 5.98 24.23
C GLU A 583 20.51 5.36 23.02
N TYR A 584 20.52 4.02 22.93
CA TYR A 584 21.06 3.27 21.79
C TYR A 584 20.07 3.09 20.62
N GLY A 585 18.88 3.72 20.69
CA GLY A 585 17.85 3.67 19.65
C GLY A 585 17.08 2.34 19.55
N ILE A 586 17.17 1.47 20.56
CA ILE A 586 16.54 0.14 20.58
C ILE A 586 15.20 0.21 21.30
N GLY A 587 14.13 -0.28 20.66
CA GLY A 587 12.82 -0.43 21.28
C GLY A 587 12.75 -1.64 22.22
N VAL A 588 12.06 -1.51 23.35
CA VAL A 588 11.81 -2.65 24.25
C VAL A 588 10.39 -3.18 24.01
N LEU A 589 10.29 -4.49 23.76
CA LEU A 589 9.04 -5.25 23.72
C LEU A 589 8.91 -6.04 25.02
N TRP A 590 7.78 -5.87 25.71
CA TRP A 590 7.47 -6.59 26.95
C TRP A 590 6.74 -7.90 26.67
N ASP A 591 7.02 -8.95 27.45
CA ASP A 591 6.29 -10.23 27.36
C ASP A 591 5.06 -10.22 28.27
N ALA A 592 3.87 -10.23 27.65
CA ALA A 592 2.58 -10.08 28.32
C ALA A 592 1.91 -11.45 28.53
N VAL A 593 2.22 -12.07 29.67
CA VAL A 593 1.59 -13.32 30.15
C VAL A 593 0.24 -12.98 30.80
N LEU A 594 -0.84 -13.11 30.02
CA LEU A 594 -2.18 -12.67 30.43
C LEU A 594 -3.20 -13.82 30.61
N ASN A 595 -2.90 -15.05 30.18
CA ASN A 595 -3.89 -16.13 30.19
C ASN A 595 -4.36 -16.54 31.61
N HIS A 596 -3.42 -16.68 32.55
CA HIS A 596 -3.65 -17.36 33.83
C HIS A 596 -2.91 -16.68 34.98
N LYS A 597 -3.10 -17.18 36.20
CA LYS A 597 -2.30 -16.84 37.39
C LYS A 597 -1.88 -18.10 38.15
N ALA A 598 -0.65 -18.11 38.65
CA ALA A 598 -0.03 -19.26 39.30
C ALA A 598 0.41 -18.96 40.75
N ALA A 599 0.54 -20.01 41.57
CA ALA A 599 1.00 -19.95 42.96
C ALA A 599 0.24 -18.94 43.85
N ALA A 600 -1.08 -19.07 43.96
CA ALA A 600 -1.93 -18.29 44.86
C ALA A 600 -1.46 -18.28 46.35
N ASP A 601 -1.96 -17.34 47.15
CA ASP A 601 -1.60 -17.19 48.58
C ASP A 601 -2.33 -18.16 49.49
N GLY A 602 -3.50 -18.62 49.05
CA GLY A 602 -4.28 -19.61 49.76
C GLY A 602 -5.25 -20.33 48.84
N LYS A 603 -5.96 -21.27 49.45
CA LYS A 603 -7.10 -21.95 48.84
C LYS A 603 -8.41 -21.32 49.28
N GLU A 604 -9.48 -21.59 48.56
CA GLU A 604 -10.85 -21.31 48.97
C GLU A 604 -11.84 -22.34 48.41
N ALA A 605 -13.07 -22.33 48.94
CA ALA A 605 -14.16 -23.11 48.40
C ALA A 605 -14.73 -22.41 47.16
N SER A 606 -14.92 -23.17 46.09
CA SER A 606 -15.41 -22.71 44.79
C SER A 606 -16.35 -23.76 44.19
N TRP A 607 -17.17 -23.38 43.22
CA TRP A 607 -18.12 -24.30 42.58
C TRP A 607 -17.78 -24.52 41.11
N GLY A 608 -17.78 -25.78 40.66
CA GLY A 608 -17.39 -26.12 39.30
C GLY A 608 -17.89 -27.46 38.80
N VAL A 609 -17.67 -27.71 37.51
CA VAL A 609 -17.89 -28.98 36.81
C VAL A 609 -16.57 -29.49 36.24
N LYS A 610 -16.32 -30.79 36.33
CA LYS A 610 -15.22 -31.42 35.58
C LYS A 610 -15.63 -31.53 34.11
N VAL A 611 -14.73 -31.17 33.19
CA VAL A 611 -14.94 -31.30 31.74
C VAL A 611 -13.97 -32.32 31.12
N ASP A 612 -14.27 -32.81 29.92
CA ASP A 612 -13.38 -33.71 29.18
C ASP A 612 -12.12 -32.97 28.74
N SER A 613 -10.94 -33.51 29.06
CA SER A 613 -9.65 -32.94 28.66
C SER A 613 -9.45 -32.90 27.14
N ASN A 614 -10.21 -33.69 26.37
CA ASN A 614 -10.18 -33.75 24.90
C ASN A 614 -11.30 -32.94 24.23
N ASP A 615 -12.36 -32.59 24.98
CA ASP A 615 -13.44 -31.71 24.50
C ASP A 615 -14.01 -30.92 25.67
N ARG A 616 -13.50 -29.70 25.87
CA ARG A 616 -13.78 -28.89 27.07
C ARG A 616 -15.21 -28.35 27.09
N THR A 617 -15.99 -28.56 26.03
CA THR A 617 -17.44 -28.29 25.97
C THR A 617 -18.27 -29.39 26.65
N LYS A 618 -17.71 -30.61 26.82
CA LYS A 618 -18.39 -31.73 27.45
C LYS A 618 -18.18 -31.74 28.96
N HIS A 619 -19.25 -31.48 29.73
CA HIS A 619 -19.24 -31.68 31.18
C HIS A 619 -19.31 -33.17 31.51
N ILE A 620 -18.33 -33.69 32.26
CA ILE A 620 -18.26 -35.09 32.70
C ILE A 620 -18.63 -35.28 34.18
N SER A 621 -18.98 -34.19 34.89
CA SER A 621 -19.60 -34.23 36.22
C SER A 621 -20.82 -33.31 36.32
N LYS A 622 -21.67 -33.57 37.32
CA LYS A 622 -22.59 -32.54 37.84
C LYS A 622 -21.77 -31.45 38.58
N PRO A 623 -22.32 -30.25 38.82
CA PRO A 623 -21.67 -29.24 39.66
C PRO A 623 -21.42 -29.75 41.09
N TYR A 624 -20.25 -29.45 41.64
CA TYR A 624 -19.93 -29.70 43.05
C TYR A 624 -18.92 -28.68 43.61
N GLU A 625 -18.74 -28.68 44.93
CA GLU A 625 -17.80 -27.80 45.62
C GLU A 625 -16.37 -28.35 45.58
N LEU A 626 -15.45 -27.52 45.08
CA LEU A 626 -14.02 -27.76 44.92
C LEU A 626 -13.24 -27.01 46.02
N GLU A 627 -11.97 -27.37 46.23
CA GLU A 627 -11.01 -26.53 46.99
C GLU A 627 -9.85 -26.11 46.09
N THR A 628 -9.77 -24.82 45.74
CA THR A 628 -8.94 -24.33 44.62
C THR A 628 -7.96 -23.23 45.00
N TRP A 629 -6.80 -23.21 44.33
CA TRP A 629 -5.72 -22.22 44.52
C TRP A 629 -5.99 -20.93 43.74
N THR A 630 -7.05 -20.21 44.11
CA THR A 630 -7.54 -19.01 43.40
C THR A 630 -7.42 -17.72 44.21
N LYS A 631 -6.95 -17.78 45.46
CA LYS A 631 -6.93 -16.62 46.36
C LYS A 631 -5.59 -15.86 46.30
N PHE A 632 -5.56 -14.72 45.60
CA PHE A 632 -4.39 -13.84 45.48
C PHE A 632 -4.61 -12.54 46.26
N THR A 633 -3.79 -12.36 47.30
CA THR A 633 -3.86 -11.23 48.23
C THR A 633 -2.68 -10.26 48.07
N PHE A 634 -1.56 -10.71 47.50
CA PHE A 634 -0.36 -9.92 47.24
C PHE A 634 0.20 -9.26 48.51
N PRO A 635 0.47 -10.03 49.60
CA PRO A 635 0.72 -9.47 50.92
C PRO A 635 1.99 -8.63 50.98
N GLY A 636 2.98 -8.88 50.13
CA GLY A 636 4.19 -8.05 49.95
C GLY A 636 3.88 -6.64 49.43
N ARG A 637 3.26 -6.56 48.25
CA ARG A 637 2.92 -5.30 47.56
C ARG A 637 1.78 -4.53 48.25
N GLY A 638 0.88 -5.22 48.95
CA GLY A 638 -0.29 -4.62 49.57
C GLY A 638 -1.23 -4.03 48.52
N THR A 639 -1.46 -2.73 48.57
CA THR A 639 -2.28 -1.97 47.59
C THR A 639 -1.45 -1.14 46.61
N LYS A 640 -0.11 -1.18 46.69
CA LYS A 640 0.76 -0.37 45.82
C LYS A 640 0.55 -0.76 44.34
N HIS A 641 0.48 0.25 43.48
CA HIS A 641 0.14 0.21 42.04
C HIS A 641 -1.28 -0.27 41.69
N SER A 642 -1.80 -1.33 42.34
CA SER A 642 -3.21 -1.69 42.25
C SER A 642 -3.75 -2.31 43.54
N GLU A 643 -4.96 -1.90 43.91
CA GLU A 643 -5.72 -2.45 45.03
C GLU A 643 -6.30 -3.84 44.75
N MET A 644 -6.24 -4.30 43.48
CA MET A 644 -6.85 -5.55 43.03
C MET A 644 -6.42 -6.77 43.86
N LYS A 645 -7.41 -7.62 44.15
CA LYS A 645 -7.28 -8.93 44.78
C LYS A 645 -8.07 -9.91 43.91
N TYR A 646 -7.60 -11.15 43.82
CA TYR A 646 -8.29 -12.18 43.04
C TYR A 646 -8.76 -13.29 43.97
N ASP A 647 -9.92 -13.82 43.63
CA ASP A 647 -10.57 -15.00 44.23
C ASP A 647 -11.18 -15.83 43.08
N TRP A 648 -11.74 -17.00 43.39
CA TRP A 648 -12.32 -17.90 42.40
C TRP A 648 -13.35 -17.27 41.46
N THR A 649 -14.01 -16.15 41.82
CA THR A 649 -14.97 -15.46 40.95
C THR A 649 -14.30 -14.82 39.73
N HIS A 650 -12.99 -14.56 39.79
CA HIS A 650 -12.18 -13.90 38.77
C HIS A 650 -11.57 -14.85 37.71
N PHE A 651 -11.81 -16.15 37.81
CA PHE A 651 -11.19 -17.18 36.96
C PHE A 651 -12.23 -18.03 36.19
N SER A 652 -11.92 -18.53 35.00
CA SER A 652 -12.79 -19.43 34.23
C SER A 652 -12.69 -20.89 34.74
N GLY A 653 -11.50 -21.34 35.16
CA GLY A 653 -11.27 -22.70 35.63
C GLY A 653 -9.90 -22.97 36.26
N VAL A 654 -9.67 -24.22 36.67
CA VAL A 654 -8.41 -24.77 37.22
C VAL A 654 -8.18 -26.23 36.80
N ASP A 655 -6.96 -26.74 37.02
CA ASP A 655 -6.48 -28.10 36.70
C ASP A 655 -6.45 -29.07 37.90
N TYR A 656 -6.74 -28.60 39.11
CA TYR A 656 -6.57 -29.37 40.36
C TYR A 656 -7.58 -29.03 41.46
N ASP A 657 -8.32 -30.04 41.93
CA ASP A 657 -9.13 -29.98 43.15
C ASP A 657 -8.31 -30.47 44.35
N SER A 658 -7.99 -29.56 45.26
CA SER A 658 -7.22 -29.90 46.48
C SER A 658 -8.00 -30.72 47.49
N ARG A 659 -9.34 -30.72 47.45
CA ARG A 659 -10.19 -31.47 48.39
C ARG A 659 -10.15 -32.96 48.09
N LYS A 660 -10.27 -33.32 46.82
CA LYS A 660 -10.13 -34.70 46.32
C LYS A 660 -8.69 -35.10 46.01
N LYS A 661 -7.78 -34.14 45.88
CA LYS A 661 -6.42 -34.31 45.31
C LYS A 661 -6.47 -34.86 43.88
N GLU A 662 -7.40 -34.30 43.09
CA GLU A 662 -7.77 -34.80 41.77
C GLU A 662 -7.30 -33.83 40.67
N HIS A 663 -6.57 -34.33 39.68
CA HIS A 663 -6.22 -33.59 38.47
C HIS A 663 -7.31 -33.71 37.38
N GLY A 664 -7.45 -32.65 36.58
CA GLY A 664 -8.32 -32.57 35.41
C GLY A 664 -8.88 -31.16 35.25
N VAL A 665 -9.47 -30.85 34.09
CA VAL A 665 -9.99 -29.50 33.84
C VAL A 665 -11.33 -29.31 34.56
N PHE A 666 -11.41 -28.28 35.42
CA PHE A 666 -12.61 -27.89 36.15
C PHE A 666 -13.05 -26.49 35.71
N LYS A 667 -14.23 -26.38 35.06
CA LYS A 667 -14.86 -25.09 34.74
C LYS A 667 -15.60 -24.58 35.97
N PHE A 668 -15.39 -23.33 36.36
CA PHE A 668 -16.15 -22.72 37.46
C PHE A 668 -17.59 -22.37 37.03
N VAL A 669 -18.56 -22.56 37.93
CA VAL A 669 -19.98 -22.28 37.70
C VAL A 669 -20.59 -21.58 38.92
N GLY A 670 -21.54 -20.67 38.68
CA GLY A 670 -22.21 -19.92 39.74
C GLY A 670 -22.75 -18.58 39.28
N HIS A 671 -23.29 -17.79 40.21
CA HIS A 671 -23.73 -16.44 39.93
C HIS A 671 -22.55 -15.56 39.48
N GLY A 672 -22.70 -14.83 38.38
CA GLY A 672 -21.63 -13.99 37.81
C GLY A 672 -20.62 -14.73 36.94
N LYS A 673 -20.74 -16.06 36.77
CA LYS A 673 -19.94 -16.82 35.80
C LYS A 673 -20.55 -16.81 34.41
N ARG A 674 -19.69 -16.87 33.39
CA ARG A 674 -20.10 -17.22 32.02
C ARG A 674 -20.72 -18.62 32.02
N SER A 675 -21.71 -18.86 31.15
CA SER A 675 -22.31 -20.19 30.99
C SER A 675 -21.29 -21.20 30.43
N GLU A 676 -20.50 -20.75 29.46
CA GLU A 676 -19.42 -21.50 28.83
C GLU A 676 -18.11 -20.70 28.80
N TRP A 677 -17.02 -21.38 28.46
CA TRP A 677 -15.70 -20.79 28.17
C TRP A 677 -15.77 -19.67 27.12
N ALA A 678 -14.69 -18.90 26.94
CA ALA A 678 -14.60 -17.91 25.87
C ALA A 678 -14.95 -18.53 24.51
N SER A 679 -15.83 -17.86 23.74
CA SER A 679 -16.30 -18.37 22.46
C SER A 679 -15.35 -18.07 21.30
N ASP A 680 -14.39 -17.16 21.50
CA ASP A 680 -13.50 -16.58 20.50
C ASP A 680 -12.02 -16.95 20.71
N VAL A 681 -11.77 -18.18 21.19
CA VAL A 681 -10.45 -18.84 21.32
C VAL A 681 -10.31 -20.01 20.34
N SER A 682 -9.16 -20.69 20.33
CA SER A 682 -8.94 -21.90 19.50
C SER A 682 -10.01 -22.99 19.72
N LYS A 683 -10.26 -23.76 18.65
CA LYS A 683 -11.22 -24.88 18.60
C LYS A 683 -10.56 -26.26 18.71
N GLU A 684 -9.24 -26.29 18.84
CA GLU A 684 -8.53 -27.44 19.38
C GLU A 684 -9.22 -27.91 20.67
N LEU A 685 -9.37 -29.23 20.81
CA LEU A 685 -9.96 -29.87 22.00
C LEU A 685 -11.36 -29.30 22.35
N GLY A 686 -12.13 -28.94 21.30
CA GLY A 686 -13.47 -28.33 21.37
C GLY A 686 -13.45 -26.85 21.75
N ASN A 687 -12.71 -26.52 22.79
CA ASN A 687 -12.43 -25.16 23.25
C ASN A 687 -11.09 -25.14 24.01
N TYR A 688 -10.22 -24.16 23.70
CA TYR A 688 -8.90 -24.04 24.32
C TYR A 688 -8.72 -22.79 25.20
N ASP A 689 -9.79 -22.23 25.78
CA ASP A 689 -9.72 -21.16 26.82
C ASP A 689 -8.81 -21.66 27.97
N TYR A 690 -9.15 -22.81 28.56
CA TYR A 690 -8.32 -23.40 29.60
C TYR A 690 -6.99 -23.98 29.09
N LEU A 691 -5.88 -23.37 29.50
CA LEU A 691 -4.52 -23.88 29.31
C LEU A 691 -3.90 -24.51 30.57
N MET A 692 -3.68 -23.73 31.63
CA MET A 692 -2.99 -24.18 32.87
C MET A 692 -3.25 -23.25 34.06
N PHE A 693 -2.95 -23.71 35.29
CA PHE A 693 -3.09 -22.96 36.55
C PHE A 693 -4.52 -22.39 36.76
N ALA A 694 -4.66 -21.20 37.35
CA ALA A 694 -5.95 -20.50 37.48
C ALA A 694 -6.18 -19.60 36.26
N ASP A 695 -7.06 -20.02 35.37
CA ASP A 695 -7.33 -19.40 34.07
C ASP A 695 -8.20 -18.14 34.20
N LEU A 696 -7.84 -17.01 33.59
CA LEU A 696 -8.45 -15.70 33.89
C LEU A 696 -9.77 -15.44 33.14
N ASP A 697 -10.82 -15.07 33.88
CA ASP A 697 -12.07 -14.64 33.25
C ASP A 697 -11.96 -13.18 32.76
N HIS A 698 -11.49 -13.04 31.52
CA HIS A 698 -11.34 -11.78 30.80
C HIS A 698 -12.67 -11.05 30.53
N SER A 699 -13.83 -11.67 30.78
CA SER A 699 -15.13 -10.99 30.74
C SER A 699 -15.48 -10.31 32.08
N HIS A 700 -14.85 -10.73 33.19
CA HIS A 700 -15.13 -10.17 34.51
C HIS A 700 -14.64 -8.71 34.60
N PRO A 701 -15.52 -7.72 34.88
CA PRO A 701 -15.18 -6.30 34.76
C PRO A 701 -13.94 -5.86 35.55
N SER A 702 -13.74 -6.40 36.76
CA SER A 702 -12.58 -6.08 37.61
C SER A 702 -11.27 -6.62 37.03
N VAL A 703 -11.28 -7.82 36.42
CA VAL A 703 -10.09 -8.43 35.80
C VAL A 703 -9.68 -7.61 34.58
N ARG A 704 -10.65 -7.38 33.69
CA ARG A 704 -10.46 -6.60 32.45
C ARG A 704 -9.98 -5.18 32.75
N SER A 705 -10.56 -4.51 33.74
CA SER A 705 -10.13 -3.18 34.19
C SER A 705 -8.71 -3.19 34.78
N ASP A 706 -8.35 -4.19 35.59
CA ASP A 706 -6.99 -4.26 36.16
C ASP A 706 -5.91 -4.50 35.10
N ILE A 707 -6.14 -5.42 34.15
CA ILE A 707 -5.17 -5.71 33.09
C ILE A 707 -5.01 -4.52 32.12
N LEU A 708 -6.09 -3.82 31.77
CA LEU A 708 -6.01 -2.60 30.94
C LEU A 708 -5.18 -1.50 31.63
N ARG A 709 -5.43 -1.25 32.93
CA ARG A 709 -4.63 -0.31 33.73
C ARG A 709 -3.17 -0.75 33.85
N TRP A 710 -2.91 -2.05 34.05
CA TRP A 710 -1.56 -2.61 34.08
C TRP A 710 -0.83 -2.37 32.75
N GLY A 711 -1.47 -2.64 31.61
CA GLY A 711 -0.89 -2.42 30.28
C GLY A 711 -0.45 -0.97 30.06
N SER A 712 -1.30 -0.01 30.41
CA SER A 712 -0.98 1.42 30.35
C SER A 712 0.11 1.82 31.37
N TRP A 713 0.11 1.23 32.57
CA TRP A 713 1.14 1.45 33.59
C TRP A 713 2.53 0.92 33.20
N ILE A 714 2.63 -0.32 32.73
CA ILE A 714 3.93 -0.91 32.35
C ILE A 714 4.50 -0.21 31.11
N SER A 715 3.63 0.13 30.14
CA SER A 715 4.00 0.84 28.92
C SER A 715 4.53 2.25 29.18
N SER A 716 3.93 2.98 30.12
CA SER A 716 4.39 4.31 30.52
C SER A 716 5.62 4.27 31.42
N THR A 717 5.64 3.38 32.43
CA THR A 717 6.75 3.22 33.40
C THR A 717 8.07 2.88 32.69
N LEU A 718 8.07 1.88 31.80
CA LEU A 718 9.27 1.45 31.07
C LEU A 718 9.46 2.18 29.74
N ASN A 719 8.50 3.01 29.33
CA ASN A 719 8.42 3.66 28.01
C ASN A 719 8.56 2.63 26.86
N LEU A 720 7.82 1.52 26.96
CA LEU A 720 7.85 0.37 26.03
C LEU A 720 7.54 0.79 24.59
N SER A 721 8.14 0.11 23.63
CA SER A 721 7.88 0.30 22.19
C SER A 721 6.92 -0.75 21.61
N GLY A 722 6.37 -1.63 22.44
CA GLY A 722 5.49 -2.71 22.02
C GLY A 722 5.43 -3.87 23.02
N MET A 723 4.82 -4.98 22.60
CA MET A 723 4.71 -6.20 23.39
C MET A 723 4.81 -7.48 22.53
N ARG A 724 5.40 -8.53 23.08
CA ARG A 724 5.10 -9.92 22.70
C ARG A 724 3.94 -10.36 23.59
N LEU A 725 2.92 -10.98 22.98
CA LEU A 725 1.71 -11.40 23.66
C LEU A 725 1.77 -12.93 23.74
N ASP A 726 1.79 -13.44 24.96
CA ASP A 726 1.90 -14.88 25.27
C ASP A 726 0.56 -15.59 25.04
N ALA A 727 0.61 -16.85 24.60
CA ALA A 727 -0.51 -17.80 24.62
C ALA A 727 -1.82 -17.29 23.97
N ILE A 728 -1.78 -16.41 22.97
CA ILE A 728 -2.97 -15.64 22.54
C ILE A 728 -4.09 -16.48 21.89
N LYS A 729 -3.84 -17.76 21.60
CA LYS A 729 -4.90 -18.69 21.15
C LYS A 729 -5.80 -19.20 22.28
N HIS A 730 -5.44 -18.91 23.53
CA HIS A 730 -6.04 -19.44 24.76
C HIS A 730 -6.89 -18.45 25.57
N TYR A 731 -6.99 -17.17 25.17
CA TYR A 731 -7.93 -16.25 25.82
C TYR A 731 -8.61 -15.33 24.80
N SER A 732 -9.75 -14.75 25.21
CA SER A 732 -10.66 -14.03 24.32
C SER A 732 -9.95 -13.00 23.44
N LEU A 733 -9.94 -13.26 22.13
CA LEU A 733 -9.34 -12.39 21.13
C LEU A 733 -10.03 -11.02 21.06
N SER A 734 -11.31 -10.93 21.43
CA SER A 734 -12.04 -9.67 21.59
C SER A 734 -11.45 -8.84 22.73
N PHE A 735 -11.17 -9.45 23.90
CA PHE A 735 -10.44 -8.77 24.98
C PHE A 735 -9.05 -8.32 24.51
N LEU A 736 -8.34 -9.15 23.74
CA LEU A 736 -7.03 -8.78 23.23
C LEU A 736 -7.11 -7.57 22.27
N ALA A 737 -8.12 -7.52 21.40
CA ALA A 737 -8.36 -6.39 20.49
C ALA A 737 -8.66 -5.09 21.27
N ASP A 738 -9.47 -5.18 22.33
CA ASP A 738 -9.72 -4.08 23.27
C ASP A 738 -8.43 -3.65 24.00
N PHE A 739 -7.57 -4.59 24.40
CA PHE A 739 -6.30 -4.32 25.07
C PHE A 739 -5.31 -3.58 24.17
N LEU A 740 -5.13 -4.02 22.91
CA LEU A 740 -4.27 -3.32 21.95
C LEU A 740 -4.82 -1.92 21.63
N SER A 741 -6.13 -1.80 21.42
CA SER A 741 -6.81 -0.51 21.22
C SER A 741 -6.63 0.44 22.39
N HIS A 742 -6.65 -0.07 23.63
CA HIS A 742 -6.40 0.71 24.84
C HIS A 742 -4.94 1.18 24.93
N LEU A 743 -3.96 0.33 24.59
CA LEU A 743 -2.55 0.72 24.56
C LEU A 743 -2.28 1.81 23.52
N ASP A 744 -2.83 1.67 22.30
CA ASP A 744 -2.66 2.67 21.24
C ASP A 744 -3.34 4.01 21.57
N ALA A 745 -4.52 3.97 22.21
CA ALA A 745 -5.21 5.18 22.67
C ALA A 745 -4.46 5.94 23.78
N ASN A 746 -3.60 5.25 24.55
CA ASN A 746 -2.79 5.83 25.63
C ASN A 746 -1.30 6.02 25.23
N ALA A 747 -0.90 5.65 24.02
CA ALA A 747 0.46 5.82 23.54
C ALA A 747 0.81 7.31 23.33
N PRO A 748 2.06 7.74 23.59
CA PRO A 748 2.51 9.09 23.29
C PRO A 748 2.31 9.44 21.80
N LYS A 749 1.73 10.61 21.50
CA LYS A 749 1.42 11.02 20.12
C LYS A 749 2.63 10.91 19.20
N GLY A 750 2.52 10.08 18.16
CA GLY A 750 3.59 9.82 17.19
C GLY A 750 4.47 8.60 17.50
N LYS A 751 4.25 7.91 18.63
CA LYS A 751 4.90 6.62 18.93
C LYS A 751 4.01 5.47 18.47
N GLU A 752 4.47 4.72 17.48
CA GLU A 752 3.83 3.49 17.02
C GLU A 752 4.27 2.32 17.92
N MET A 753 3.32 1.58 18.51
CA MET A 753 3.61 0.37 19.29
C MET A 753 3.71 -0.85 18.36
N PHE A 754 4.69 -1.73 18.56
CA PHE A 754 4.82 -2.98 17.81
C PHE A 754 4.25 -4.17 18.62
N PHE A 755 3.20 -4.81 18.11
CA PHE A 755 2.57 -5.95 18.77
C PHE A 755 2.80 -7.22 17.96
N VAL A 756 3.35 -8.25 18.60
CA VAL A 756 3.47 -9.62 18.05
C VAL A 756 2.78 -10.61 18.97
N GLY A 757 1.87 -11.42 18.41
CA GLY A 757 1.18 -12.50 19.10
C GLY A 757 1.82 -13.85 18.88
N GLU A 758 1.96 -14.63 19.94
CA GLU A 758 2.24 -16.06 19.88
C GLU A 758 0.91 -16.83 19.83
N TYR A 759 0.47 -17.12 18.60
CA TYR A 759 -0.66 -18.00 18.31
C TYR A 759 -0.08 -19.29 17.73
N TRP A 760 0.19 -20.30 18.57
CA TRP A 760 0.87 -21.51 18.11
C TRP A 760 -0.02 -22.43 17.28
N ASP A 761 -0.07 -22.18 15.98
CA ASP A 761 -0.80 -22.96 14.97
C ASP A 761 0.02 -23.01 13.67
N THR A 762 0.08 -24.17 13.02
CA THR A 762 0.75 -24.35 11.73
C THR A 762 -0.13 -23.97 10.54
N ASP A 763 -1.45 -23.82 10.73
CA ASP A 763 -2.33 -23.31 9.68
C ASP A 763 -2.16 -21.80 9.48
N SER A 764 -1.33 -21.42 8.51
CA SER A 764 -1.16 -20.02 8.09
C SER A 764 -2.44 -19.37 7.53
N GLU A 765 -3.51 -20.11 7.20
CA GLU A 765 -4.82 -19.50 6.91
C GLU A 765 -5.54 -19.07 8.18
N THR A 766 -5.42 -19.85 9.26
CA THR A 766 -5.82 -19.43 10.60
C THR A 766 -4.96 -18.26 11.08
N LEU A 767 -3.63 -18.29 10.95
CA LEU A 767 -2.79 -17.14 11.32
C LEU A 767 -3.15 -15.88 10.50
N GLU A 768 -3.29 -15.97 9.18
CA GLU A 768 -3.71 -14.84 8.35
C GLU A 768 -5.13 -14.36 8.69
N ARG A 769 -6.04 -15.28 9.05
CA ARG A 769 -7.40 -14.98 9.53
C ARG A 769 -7.43 -14.33 10.92
N ILE A 770 -6.52 -14.69 11.83
CA ILE A 770 -6.38 -14.02 13.14
C ILE A 770 -5.80 -12.63 12.96
N ILE A 771 -4.75 -12.48 12.12
CA ILE A 771 -4.31 -11.15 11.66
C ILE A 771 -5.51 -10.40 11.08
N LYS A 772 -6.42 -11.05 10.33
CA LYS A 772 -7.66 -10.46 9.76
C LYS A 772 -8.91 -10.35 10.66
N GLN A 773 -8.92 -10.84 11.90
CA GLN A 773 -10.11 -10.76 12.75
C GLN A 773 -10.19 -9.36 13.37
N PHE A 774 -9.16 -9.07 14.14
CA PHE A 774 -8.62 -7.75 14.41
C PHE A 774 -8.41 -6.98 13.08
N HIS A 775 -8.28 -5.65 13.03
CA HIS A 775 -8.28 -4.83 11.78
C HIS A 775 -7.06 -3.88 11.46
N GLY A 776 -6.17 -4.00 10.46
CA GLY A 776 -4.83 -3.33 10.32
C GLY A 776 -3.90 -3.02 11.54
N ARG A 777 -3.24 -4.02 12.19
CA ARG A 777 -2.26 -3.81 13.31
C ARG A 777 -1.39 -5.03 13.76
N LEU A 778 -1.99 -6.13 14.25
CA LEU A 778 -1.30 -7.25 14.94
C LEU A 778 -0.40 -8.09 14.01
N ASN A 779 0.82 -8.39 14.47
CA ASN A 779 1.77 -9.31 13.83
C ASN A 779 1.70 -10.70 14.50
N LEU A 780 2.05 -11.78 13.81
CA LEU A 780 2.15 -13.13 14.41
C LEU A 780 3.48 -13.79 14.06
N PHE A 781 3.94 -14.69 14.93
CA PHE A 781 5.10 -15.55 14.66
C PHE A 781 4.80 -16.56 13.53
N ASP A 782 5.77 -16.78 12.63
CA ASP A 782 5.65 -17.73 11.52
C ASP A 782 5.98 -19.16 11.96
N VAL A 783 5.02 -19.78 12.65
CA VAL A 783 5.15 -21.11 13.28
C VAL A 783 5.43 -22.19 12.23
N GLN A 784 4.73 -22.17 11.09
CA GLN A 784 4.92 -23.15 10.02
C GLN A 784 6.34 -23.10 9.45
N LEU A 785 6.92 -21.90 9.26
CA LEU A 785 8.29 -21.77 8.74
C LEU A 785 9.34 -22.45 9.64
N VAL A 786 9.17 -22.45 10.96
CA VAL A 786 10.09 -23.11 11.90
C VAL A 786 10.01 -24.63 11.80
N TYR A 787 8.81 -25.21 11.70
CA TYR A 787 8.68 -26.64 11.42
C TYR A 787 9.24 -27.01 10.04
N THR A 788 9.04 -26.16 9.02
CA THR A 788 9.65 -26.33 7.69
C THR A 788 11.19 -26.34 7.78
N PHE A 789 11.82 -25.38 8.48
CA PHE A 789 13.27 -25.37 8.70
C PHE A 789 13.76 -26.61 9.49
N CYS A 790 13.00 -27.03 10.49
CA CYS A 790 13.29 -28.22 11.28
C CYS A 790 13.33 -29.47 10.41
N ASP A 791 12.35 -29.68 9.52
CA ASP A 791 12.29 -30.87 8.65
C ASP A 791 13.26 -30.81 7.46
N PHE A 792 13.47 -29.61 6.87
CA PHE A 792 14.50 -29.36 5.85
C PHE A 792 15.93 -29.60 6.37
N SER A 793 16.14 -29.49 7.69
CA SER A 793 17.43 -29.77 8.32
C SER A 793 17.69 -31.28 8.53
N LYS A 794 16.64 -32.10 8.58
CA LYS A 794 16.67 -33.55 8.84
C LYS A 794 16.75 -34.40 7.56
N ASP A 795 15.79 -34.24 6.64
CA ASP A 795 15.77 -34.96 5.36
C ASP A 795 16.45 -34.12 4.26
N ARG A 796 17.16 -34.80 3.37
CA ARG A 796 18.01 -34.22 2.31
C ARG A 796 17.30 -34.20 0.96
N LYS A 797 16.06 -34.70 0.88
CA LYS A 797 15.21 -34.69 -0.32
C LYS A 797 14.35 -33.43 -0.46
N TRP A 798 14.38 -32.53 0.53
CA TRP A 798 13.59 -31.30 0.49
C TRP A 798 14.12 -30.32 -0.55
N ASP A 799 13.22 -29.88 -1.43
CA ASP A 799 13.45 -28.90 -2.49
C ASP A 799 13.57 -27.50 -1.88
N LEU A 800 14.74 -26.86 -2.00
CA LEU A 800 14.96 -25.50 -1.46
C LEU A 800 14.04 -24.44 -2.09
N ARG A 801 13.46 -24.70 -3.26
CA ARG A 801 12.49 -23.81 -3.92
C ARG A 801 11.17 -23.72 -3.14
N THR A 802 10.80 -24.77 -2.40
CA THR A 802 9.54 -24.85 -1.62
C THR A 802 9.70 -24.49 -0.14
N VAL A 803 10.87 -23.97 0.29
CA VAL A 803 11.19 -23.68 1.71
C VAL A 803 10.26 -22.65 2.38
N PHE A 804 9.46 -21.91 1.61
CA PHE A 804 8.44 -20.98 2.11
C PHE A 804 7.00 -21.48 1.94
N ASP A 805 6.77 -22.67 1.37
CA ASP A 805 5.41 -23.10 1.04
C ASP A 805 4.55 -23.34 2.29
N GLY A 806 3.38 -22.71 2.29
CA GLY A 806 2.45 -22.73 3.42
C GLY A 806 2.83 -21.82 4.59
N SER A 807 4.01 -21.19 4.59
CA SER A 807 4.45 -20.26 5.65
C SER A 807 3.59 -18.99 5.72
N LEU A 808 3.58 -18.33 6.88
CA LEU A 808 2.88 -17.05 7.05
C LEU A 808 3.58 -15.94 6.24
N VAL A 809 4.91 -15.95 6.15
CA VAL A 809 5.68 -14.97 5.38
C VAL A 809 5.43 -15.07 3.87
N GLN A 810 5.11 -16.25 3.35
CA GLN A 810 4.67 -16.40 1.95
C GLN A 810 3.31 -15.73 1.70
N LYS A 811 2.36 -15.82 2.65
CA LYS A 811 1.00 -15.26 2.51
C LYS A 811 0.93 -13.77 2.86
N ASN A 812 1.61 -13.33 3.92
CA ASN A 812 1.54 -11.98 4.49
C ASN A 812 2.90 -11.53 5.08
N PRO A 813 3.91 -11.23 4.25
CA PRO A 813 5.25 -10.87 4.71
C PRO A 813 5.30 -9.56 5.52
N ALA A 814 4.27 -8.72 5.43
CA ALA A 814 4.20 -7.46 6.18
C ALA A 814 3.90 -7.65 7.68
N HIS A 815 3.30 -8.79 8.08
CA HIS A 815 2.85 -9.06 9.45
C HIS A 815 3.41 -10.37 10.03
N ALA A 816 4.25 -11.07 9.27
CA ALA A 816 4.96 -12.27 9.70
C ALA A 816 6.23 -11.91 10.50
N VAL A 817 6.33 -12.41 11.72
CA VAL A 817 7.57 -12.41 12.51
C VAL A 817 8.25 -13.76 12.32
N THR A 818 9.26 -13.79 11.45
CA THR A 818 10.00 -14.99 11.06
C THR A 818 11.12 -15.28 12.07
N PHE A 819 11.38 -16.55 12.36
CA PHE A 819 12.40 -16.96 13.34
C PHE A 819 12.98 -18.33 12.97
N VAL A 820 14.08 -18.75 13.62
CA VAL A 820 14.73 -20.05 13.39
C VAL A 820 14.55 -20.99 14.60
N ALA A 821 14.62 -20.42 15.81
CA ALA A 821 14.33 -21.08 17.07
C ALA A 821 13.82 -20.05 18.09
N ASN A 822 13.19 -20.52 19.16
CA ASN A 822 12.77 -19.75 20.32
C ASN A 822 12.96 -20.60 21.61
N HIS A 823 12.39 -20.15 22.74
CA HIS A 823 12.54 -20.87 24.02
C HIS A 823 11.70 -22.15 24.15
N ASP A 824 10.70 -22.38 23.29
CA ASP A 824 9.85 -23.59 23.30
C ASP A 824 10.30 -24.64 22.27
N THR A 825 10.93 -24.18 21.19
CA THR A 825 11.41 -25.00 20.07
C THR A 825 12.85 -25.49 20.25
N GLN A 826 13.61 -24.91 21.20
CA GLN A 826 14.91 -25.45 21.60
C GLN A 826 14.77 -26.89 22.17
N GLU A 827 15.88 -27.64 22.18
CA GLU A 827 15.85 -29.05 22.58
C GLU A 827 15.30 -29.27 24.00
N THR A 828 14.56 -30.38 24.17
CA THR A 828 13.95 -30.83 25.44
C THR A 828 12.89 -29.88 26.04
N GLN A 829 12.26 -29.04 25.21
CA GLN A 829 11.13 -28.19 25.55
C GLN A 829 9.79 -28.67 24.98
N SER A 830 8.70 -28.01 25.37
CA SER A 830 7.30 -28.36 25.08
C SER A 830 6.96 -28.46 23.59
N LEU A 831 7.54 -27.60 22.76
CA LEU A 831 7.24 -27.47 21.33
C LEU A 831 8.48 -27.76 20.47
N ALA A 832 9.42 -28.56 21.01
CA ALA A 832 10.76 -28.77 20.47
C ALA A 832 10.79 -29.07 18.96
N ALA A 833 11.31 -28.12 18.20
CA ALA A 833 11.51 -28.19 16.76
C ALA A 833 12.97 -27.81 16.41
N PRO A 834 13.97 -28.56 16.93
CA PRO A 834 15.38 -28.20 16.77
C PRO A 834 15.82 -28.30 15.30
N VAL A 835 16.31 -27.19 14.76
CA VAL A 835 17.02 -27.14 13.48
C VAL A 835 18.44 -27.68 13.67
N ASP A 836 18.92 -28.54 12.78
CA ASP A 836 20.31 -29.04 12.79
C ASP A 836 21.31 -27.91 12.46
N GLU A 837 22.47 -27.93 13.12
CA GLU A 837 23.47 -26.84 13.10
C GLU A 837 23.90 -26.42 11.69
N TRP A 838 23.97 -27.36 10.75
CA TRP A 838 24.35 -27.10 9.36
C TRP A 838 23.32 -26.26 8.59
N PHE A 839 22.04 -26.33 8.95
CA PHE A 839 20.95 -25.61 8.27
C PHE A 839 20.64 -24.25 8.90
N ILE A 840 21.01 -24.03 10.17
CA ILE A 840 20.86 -22.73 10.86
C ILE A 840 21.39 -21.54 10.05
N PRO A 841 22.59 -21.54 9.41
CA PRO A 841 23.03 -20.44 8.55
C PRO A 841 22.12 -20.20 7.33
N LEU A 842 21.54 -21.26 6.74
CA LEU A 842 20.62 -21.15 5.60
C LEU A 842 19.31 -20.50 6.05
N ALA A 843 18.72 -21.00 7.14
CA ALA A 843 17.51 -20.46 7.76
C ALA A 843 17.66 -18.98 8.14
N TYR A 844 18.77 -18.61 8.79
CA TYR A 844 19.03 -17.20 9.11
C TYR A 844 19.27 -16.33 7.88
N CYS A 845 19.91 -16.83 6.81
CA CYS A 845 20.00 -16.09 5.56
C CYS A 845 18.61 -15.81 4.97
N LEU A 846 17.74 -16.83 4.92
CA LEU A 846 16.37 -16.73 4.39
C LEU A 846 15.55 -15.64 5.09
N ILE A 847 15.61 -15.54 6.43
CA ILE A 847 14.82 -14.54 7.17
C ILE A 847 15.52 -13.16 7.27
N LEU A 848 16.86 -13.10 7.32
CA LEU A 848 17.59 -11.84 7.50
C LEU A 848 17.86 -11.09 6.20
N LEU A 849 18.18 -11.78 5.10
CA LEU A 849 18.76 -11.13 3.91
C LEU A 849 17.78 -10.97 2.74
N ARG A 850 16.52 -11.37 2.92
CA ARG A 850 15.43 -11.17 1.95
C ARG A 850 14.61 -9.92 2.26
N ASP A 851 14.10 -9.28 1.21
CA ASP A 851 13.21 -8.11 1.28
C ASP A 851 11.83 -8.51 1.82
N ASN A 852 11.25 -9.55 1.21
CA ASN A 852 10.03 -10.22 1.68
C ASN A 852 10.33 -11.29 2.75
N GLY A 853 11.37 -11.11 3.57
CA GLY A 853 11.79 -12.06 4.62
C GLY A 853 10.99 -11.98 5.92
N GLY A 854 9.97 -11.13 5.98
CA GLY A 854 9.23 -10.80 7.20
C GLY A 854 9.97 -9.81 8.10
N THR A 855 9.53 -9.74 9.36
CA THR A 855 10.29 -9.09 10.44
C THR A 855 11.04 -10.17 11.23
N PRO A 856 12.34 -10.42 10.96
CA PRO A 856 13.08 -11.51 11.56
C PRO A 856 13.34 -11.27 13.06
N CYS A 857 13.12 -12.31 13.85
CA CYS A 857 13.50 -12.41 15.25
C CYS A 857 14.73 -13.33 15.39
N VAL A 858 15.77 -12.81 16.02
CA VAL A 858 17.01 -13.54 16.33
C VAL A 858 16.93 -14.10 17.74
N PHE A 859 17.35 -15.36 17.92
CA PHE A 859 17.32 -16.05 19.20
C PHE A 859 18.63 -15.89 19.99
N TRP A 860 18.54 -15.61 21.30
CA TRP A 860 19.68 -15.62 22.22
C TRP A 860 20.47 -16.93 22.15
N GLY A 861 19.79 -18.07 22.12
CA GLY A 861 20.42 -19.40 22.12
C GLY A 861 21.29 -19.67 20.88
N ASP A 862 20.99 -19.07 19.73
CA ASP A 862 21.82 -19.21 18.54
C ASP A 862 23.00 -18.23 18.53
N ILE A 863 22.85 -17.05 19.15
CA ILE A 863 23.91 -16.03 19.21
C ILE A 863 24.97 -16.35 20.26
N PHE A 864 24.57 -16.93 21.40
CA PHE A 864 25.43 -17.14 22.56
C PHE A 864 25.57 -18.60 23.00
N GLY A 865 24.84 -19.53 22.37
CA GLY A 865 24.70 -20.91 22.85
C GLY A 865 23.58 -21.05 23.89
N ASN A 866 23.26 -22.30 24.24
CA ASN A 866 22.22 -22.62 25.23
C ASN A 866 22.75 -23.51 26.36
N HIS A 867 22.11 -23.43 27.54
CA HIS A 867 22.57 -24.10 28.77
C HIS A 867 21.75 -25.37 29.09
N GLY A 868 21.07 -25.94 28.09
CA GLY A 868 20.21 -27.10 28.26
C GLY A 868 20.95 -28.41 28.49
N PRO A 869 20.23 -29.53 28.71
CA PRO A 869 20.81 -30.87 28.90
C PRO A 869 21.72 -31.34 27.76
N ARG A 870 21.56 -30.76 26.56
CA ARG A 870 22.48 -30.86 25.43
C ARG A 870 22.89 -29.44 25.01
N PRO A 871 23.94 -28.86 25.62
CA PRO A 871 24.31 -27.47 25.39
C PRO A 871 24.94 -27.29 24.01
N ARG A 872 24.45 -26.30 23.26
CA ARG A 872 24.97 -25.92 21.93
C ARG A 872 25.90 -24.70 22.04
N LEU A 873 26.93 -24.68 21.20
CA LEU A 873 27.80 -23.51 21.01
C LEU A 873 27.11 -22.42 20.16
N PRO A 874 27.61 -21.16 20.16
CA PRO A 874 27.17 -20.11 19.24
C PRO A 874 27.11 -20.57 17.78
N ALA A 875 25.94 -20.44 17.17
CA ALA A 875 25.66 -20.98 15.85
C ALA A 875 26.50 -20.34 14.75
N CYS A 876 26.62 -21.04 13.61
CA CYS A 876 27.49 -20.67 12.50
C CYS A 876 28.97 -20.49 12.93
N GLY A 877 29.43 -21.24 13.95
CA GLY A 877 30.76 -21.06 14.56
C GLY A 877 30.97 -19.66 15.16
N GLY A 878 29.93 -19.07 15.77
CA GLY A 878 29.92 -17.71 16.29
C GLY A 878 29.80 -16.60 15.23
N LYS A 879 29.66 -16.93 13.94
CA LYS A 879 29.58 -15.95 12.84
C LYS A 879 28.17 -15.43 12.56
N LEU A 880 27.13 -15.93 13.22
CA LEU A 880 25.73 -15.53 12.98
C LEU A 880 25.52 -14.01 13.08
N ALA A 881 26.25 -13.34 13.98
CA ALA A 881 26.27 -11.89 14.11
C ALA A 881 26.53 -11.15 12.76
N ARG A 882 27.37 -11.71 11.90
CA ARG A 882 27.72 -11.11 10.60
C ARG A 882 26.55 -11.09 9.63
N LEU A 883 25.65 -12.07 9.67
CA LEU A 883 24.41 -12.08 8.87
C LEU A 883 23.47 -10.95 9.30
N ILE A 884 23.40 -10.66 10.61
CA ILE A 884 22.53 -9.62 11.15
C ILE A 884 23.09 -8.23 10.82
N ALA A 885 24.42 -8.05 10.94
CA ALA A 885 25.08 -6.84 10.49
C ALA A 885 24.98 -6.65 8.95
N ALA A 886 25.03 -7.73 8.16
CA ALA A 886 24.75 -7.68 6.72
C ALA A 886 23.30 -7.24 6.41
N ARG A 887 22.31 -7.63 7.22
CA ARG A 887 20.93 -7.08 7.13
C ARG A 887 20.90 -5.57 7.41
N LYS A 888 21.66 -5.09 8.40
CA LYS A 888 21.74 -3.67 8.76
C LYS A 888 22.40 -2.81 7.66
N HIS A 889 23.40 -3.35 6.96
CA HIS A 889 24.29 -2.59 6.07
C HIS A 889 24.02 -2.82 4.57
N PHE A 890 23.88 -4.07 4.12
CA PHE A 890 23.92 -4.42 2.68
C PHE A 890 22.58 -4.95 2.11
N ALA A 891 21.68 -5.47 2.94
CA ALA A 891 20.41 -6.06 2.48
C ALA A 891 19.33 -5.00 2.12
N TYR A 892 19.62 -4.15 1.13
CA TYR A 892 18.73 -3.08 0.66
C TYR A 892 18.59 -3.07 -0.87
N GLY A 893 17.63 -2.25 -1.33
CA GLY A 893 17.35 -2.07 -2.75
C GLY A 893 16.55 -3.22 -3.35
N PRO A 894 16.35 -3.23 -4.67
CA PRO A 894 15.64 -4.29 -5.37
C PRO A 894 16.24 -5.66 -5.04
N GLN A 895 15.38 -6.67 -5.01
CA GLN A 895 15.80 -8.07 -4.90
C GLN A 895 15.63 -8.76 -6.26
N ARG A 896 16.56 -9.66 -6.62
CA ARG A 896 16.39 -10.61 -7.73
C ARG A 896 16.59 -12.02 -7.20
N ASP A 897 15.59 -12.86 -7.37
CA ASP A 897 15.55 -14.23 -6.86
C ASP A 897 16.01 -15.25 -7.91
N TYR A 898 16.76 -16.25 -7.45
CA TYR A 898 17.27 -17.40 -8.21
C TYR A 898 16.87 -18.68 -7.48
N LEU A 899 15.56 -18.98 -7.49
CA LEU A 899 14.96 -20.17 -6.89
C LEU A 899 14.74 -21.23 -7.97
N ASP A 900 15.81 -21.58 -8.68
CA ASP A 900 15.80 -22.32 -9.96
C ASP A 900 16.27 -23.78 -9.87
N GLU A 901 17.18 -24.12 -8.95
CA GLU A 901 17.62 -25.51 -8.69
C GLU A 901 17.11 -26.03 -7.33
N GLU A 902 16.89 -27.34 -7.24
CA GLU A 902 16.33 -28.00 -6.04
C GLU A 902 17.28 -27.99 -4.84
N ASP A 903 18.58 -28.14 -5.10
CA ASP A 903 19.61 -28.23 -4.06
C ASP A 903 20.48 -26.98 -3.95
N CYS A 904 20.28 -25.97 -4.80
CA CYS A 904 21.01 -24.70 -4.75
C CYS A 904 20.15 -23.51 -5.18
N ILE A 905 19.87 -22.60 -4.24
CA ILE A 905 19.11 -21.37 -4.49
C ILE A 905 19.94 -20.15 -4.15
N GLY A 906 19.56 -18.99 -4.67
CA GLY A 906 20.18 -17.72 -4.31
C GLY A 906 19.27 -16.52 -4.52
N TRP A 907 19.74 -15.36 -4.10
CA TRP A 907 19.14 -14.07 -4.43
C TRP A 907 20.17 -12.96 -4.27
N THR A 908 19.96 -11.86 -4.98
CA THR A 908 20.77 -10.64 -4.82
C THR A 908 19.92 -9.51 -4.29
N ARG A 909 20.52 -8.66 -3.46
CA ARG A 909 20.00 -7.36 -3.06
C ARG A 909 20.90 -6.34 -3.73
N LEU A 910 20.38 -5.55 -4.67
CA LEU A 910 21.25 -4.73 -5.52
C LEU A 910 21.98 -3.63 -4.73
N GLY A 911 21.56 -3.32 -3.50
CA GLY A 911 22.13 -2.27 -2.66
C GLY A 911 21.31 -0.98 -2.68
N ARG A 912 21.72 0.01 -1.87
CA ARG A 912 21.04 1.32 -1.82
C ARG A 912 22.03 2.40 -1.42
N LYS A 913 22.30 3.38 -2.30
CA LYS A 913 23.30 4.46 -2.16
C LYS A 913 23.40 5.13 -0.77
N SER A 914 22.28 5.24 -0.04
CA SER A 914 22.23 5.80 1.32
C SER A 914 22.63 4.83 2.44
N LYS A 915 23.16 3.65 2.11
CA LYS A 915 23.64 2.59 3.00
C LYS A 915 24.94 2.04 2.42
N SER A 916 26.00 2.02 3.23
CA SER A 916 27.30 1.43 2.86
C SER A 916 27.81 1.82 1.47
N SER A 917 27.70 3.10 1.12
CA SER A 917 28.02 3.69 -0.20
C SER A 917 27.28 3.09 -1.42
N GLY A 918 26.27 2.25 -1.21
CA GLY A 918 25.58 1.51 -2.27
C GLY A 918 25.94 0.03 -2.35
N ALA A 919 26.77 -0.50 -1.46
CA ALA A 919 27.06 -1.94 -1.45
C ALA A 919 25.77 -2.77 -1.32
N GLY A 920 25.55 -3.66 -2.30
CA GLY A 920 24.52 -4.70 -2.26
C GLY A 920 25.02 -5.97 -1.61
N LEU A 921 24.28 -7.06 -1.75
CA LEU A 921 24.77 -8.41 -1.44
C LEU A 921 24.25 -9.48 -2.41
N ALA A 922 24.91 -10.63 -2.41
CA ALA A 922 24.48 -11.83 -3.11
C ALA A 922 24.53 -13.02 -2.14
N VAL A 923 23.38 -13.65 -1.91
CA VAL A 923 23.25 -14.86 -1.10
C VAL A 923 23.16 -16.06 -2.02
N ILE A 924 23.94 -17.09 -1.74
CA ILE A 924 23.84 -18.41 -2.36
C ILE A 924 23.81 -19.46 -1.26
N LEU A 925 22.83 -20.36 -1.31
CA LEU A 925 22.60 -21.45 -0.36
C LEU A 925 22.67 -22.79 -1.07
N THR A 926 23.08 -23.84 -0.38
CA THR A 926 22.91 -25.22 -0.87
C THR A 926 22.72 -26.21 0.27
N ASN A 927 21.87 -27.22 0.07
CA ASN A 927 21.79 -28.43 0.91
C ASN A 927 22.54 -29.62 0.28
N SER A 928 23.19 -29.40 -0.87
CA SER A 928 23.95 -30.39 -1.62
C SER A 928 25.25 -30.79 -0.90
N TRP A 929 25.71 -32.00 -1.17
CA TRP A 929 27.02 -32.49 -0.71
C TRP A 929 28.18 -32.01 -1.60
N ASP A 930 27.86 -31.55 -2.81
CA ASP A 930 28.81 -30.94 -3.73
C ASP A 930 28.92 -29.43 -3.49
N ARG A 931 30.08 -28.87 -3.84
CA ARG A 931 30.30 -27.43 -3.92
C ARG A 931 29.54 -26.88 -5.13
N LYS A 932 28.65 -25.91 -4.90
CA LYS A 932 27.81 -25.30 -5.95
C LYS A 932 28.32 -23.91 -6.36
N TYR A 933 27.88 -23.45 -7.52
CA TYR A 933 28.19 -22.15 -8.08
C TYR A 933 26.95 -21.61 -8.79
N LYS A 934 26.58 -20.35 -8.58
CA LYS A 934 25.46 -19.73 -9.31
C LYS A 934 25.85 -18.39 -9.91
N LYS A 935 25.53 -18.18 -11.19
CA LYS A 935 25.74 -16.90 -11.87
C LYS A 935 24.56 -15.98 -11.56
N MET A 936 24.80 -14.92 -10.79
CA MET A 936 23.75 -14.00 -10.35
C MET A 936 24.08 -12.55 -10.72
N PHE A 937 23.05 -11.77 -11.05
CA PHE A 937 23.17 -10.35 -11.34
C PHE A 937 23.10 -9.54 -10.05
N VAL A 938 24.09 -8.67 -9.82
CA VAL A 938 24.16 -7.79 -8.63
C VAL A 938 23.95 -6.31 -8.94
N GLY A 939 24.13 -5.88 -10.20
CA GLY A 939 24.02 -4.48 -10.62
C GLY A 939 25.15 -4.10 -11.58
N HIS A 940 24.87 -3.30 -12.63
CA HIS A 940 25.94 -2.84 -13.54
C HIS A 940 26.96 -1.95 -12.83
N ARG A 941 26.53 -1.13 -11.86
CA ARG A 941 27.43 -0.30 -11.02
C ARG A 941 28.56 -1.07 -10.34
N HIS A 942 28.37 -2.37 -10.11
CA HIS A 942 29.32 -3.23 -9.41
C HIS A 942 30.34 -3.87 -10.38
N ALA A 943 30.27 -3.59 -11.69
CA ALA A 943 31.19 -4.14 -12.68
C ALA A 943 32.66 -3.81 -12.34
N GLY A 944 33.49 -4.85 -12.24
CA GLY A 944 34.90 -4.72 -11.83
C GLY A 944 35.13 -4.59 -10.32
N GLU A 945 34.09 -4.58 -9.49
CA GLU A 945 34.24 -4.76 -8.04
C GLU A 945 34.71 -6.19 -7.70
N LYS A 946 35.28 -6.33 -6.51
CA LYS A 946 35.87 -7.56 -5.97
C LYS A 946 35.04 -7.99 -4.77
N TRP A 947 34.16 -8.97 -4.96
CA TRP A 947 33.24 -9.40 -3.93
C TRP A 947 33.83 -10.56 -3.12
N ARG A 948 33.64 -10.51 -1.80
CA ARG A 948 34.12 -11.52 -0.85
C ARG A 948 33.00 -11.95 0.10
N ASP A 949 33.08 -13.18 0.57
CA ASP A 949 32.13 -13.75 1.53
C ASP A 949 32.32 -13.13 2.93
N VAL A 950 31.29 -12.48 3.48
CA VAL A 950 31.35 -11.85 4.82
C VAL A 950 31.44 -12.88 5.94
N LEU A 951 31.03 -14.12 5.68
CA LEU A 951 31.23 -15.22 6.62
C LEU A 951 32.70 -15.65 6.64
N GLY A 952 33.45 -15.52 5.54
CA GLY A 952 34.80 -16.08 5.45
C GLY A 952 34.78 -17.60 5.65
N TRP A 953 33.88 -18.27 4.93
CA TRP A 953 33.92 -19.72 4.67
C TRP A 953 34.40 -20.03 3.25
N GLU A 954 34.35 -19.04 2.34
CA GLU A 954 34.96 -19.11 1.02
C GLU A 954 36.07 -18.06 0.88
N ASP A 955 37.33 -18.52 0.71
CA ASP A 955 38.50 -17.64 0.55
C ASP A 955 38.62 -17.02 -0.86
N ARG A 956 37.81 -17.50 -1.81
CA ARG A 956 37.85 -17.04 -3.21
C ARG A 956 37.28 -15.62 -3.32
N GLU A 957 37.85 -14.83 -4.22
CA GLU A 957 37.27 -13.56 -4.67
C GLU A 957 36.34 -13.80 -5.87
N VAL A 958 35.23 -13.06 -5.95
CA VAL A 958 34.34 -13.02 -7.11
C VAL A 958 34.42 -11.64 -7.75
N THR A 959 35.12 -11.53 -8.88
CA THR A 959 35.08 -10.30 -9.69
C THR A 959 33.76 -10.24 -10.47
N ILE A 960 33.08 -9.10 -10.46
CA ILE A 960 31.82 -8.89 -11.19
C ILE A 960 32.09 -8.54 -12.67
N ASP A 961 31.41 -9.21 -13.61
CA ASP A 961 31.60 -8.98 -15.05
C ASP A 961 31.09 -7.60 -15.52
N SER A 962 31.48 -7.17 -16.73
CA SER A 962 31.07 -5.90 -17.34
C SER A 962 29.58 -5.79 -17.70
N ARG A 963 28.75 -6.73 -17.23
CA ARG A 963 27.29 -6.71 -17.27
C ARG A 963 26.69 -6.90 -15.87
N GLY A 964 27.46 -6.67 -14.81
CA GLY A 964 26.97 -6.72 -13.43
C GLY A 964 26.65 -8.13 -12.93
N PHE A 965 27.25 -9.19 -13.49
CA PHE A 965 27.08 -10.56 -12.99
C PHE A 965 28.34 -11.10 -12.31
N GLY A 966 28.20 -11.67 -11.12
CA GLY A 966 29.21 -12.53 -10.50
C GLY A 966 28.88 -14.02 -10.68
N ILE A 967 29.88 -14.88 -10.53
CA ILE A 967 29.70 -16.34 -10.39
C ILE A 967 30.08 -16.70 -8.95
N PHE A 968 29.07 -16.83 -8.09
CA PHE A 968 29.26 -16.96 -6.65
C PHE A 968 29.38 -18.43 -6.25
N PRO A 969 30.47 -18.86 -5.59
CA PRO A 969 30.58 -20.20 -5.04
C PRO A 969 29.85 -20.32 -3.70
N VAL A 970 29.50 -21.56 -3.35
CA VAL A 970 29.09 -21.95 -1.99
C VAL A 970 29.65 -23.33 -1.66
N GLY A 971 30.12 -23.50 -0.41
CA GLY A 971 30.55 -24.78 0.12
C GLY A 971 29.37 -25.77 0.24
N HIS A 972 29.68 -27.06 0.37
CA HIS A 972 28.65 -28.08 0.59
C HIS A 972 27.83 -27.78 1.86
N ARG A 973 26.50 -28.00 1.81
CA ARG A 973 25.58 -27.79 2.95
C ARG A 973 25.82 -26.46 3.69
N SER A 974 25.91 -25.35 2.95
CA SER A 974 26.39 -24.06 3.45
C SER A 974 25.67 -22.86 2.82
N ALA A 975 26.06 -21.67 3.28
CA ALA A 975 25.61 -20.36 2.80
C ALA A 975 26.84 -19.50 2.50
N GLY A 976 26.86 -18.82 1.34
CA GLY A 976 27.84 -17.79 1.00
C GLY A 976 27.14 -16.44 0.86
N VAL A 977 27.65 -15.41 1.54
CA VAL A 977 27.04 -14.08 1.57
C VAL A 977 28.05 -13.04 1.11
N TRP A 978 27.94 -12.66 -0.15
CA TRP A 978 28.94 -11.92 -0.89
C TRP A 978 28.60 -10.42 -0.97
N THR A 979 29.61 -9.56 -0.82
CA THR A 979 29.52 -8.10 -1.05
C THR A 979 30.90 -7.54 -1.39
N ASP A 980 30.98 -6.28 -1.85
CA ASP A 980 32.22 -5.60 -2.20
C ASP A 980 33.17 -5.45 -1.01
N GLU A 981 34.43 -5.86 -1.20
CA GLU A 981 35.49 -5.74 -0.19
C GLU A 981 35.83 -4.29 0.16
N LYS A 982 35.56 -3.33 -0.75
CA LYS A 982 35.88 -1.91 -0.57
C LYS A 982 34.74 -1.11 0.06
N SER A 983 33.62 -1.75 0.34
CA SER A 983 32.49 -1.15 1.05
C SER A 983 32.94 -0.63 2.42
N PRO A 984 32.56 0.61 2.82
CA PRO A 984 33.05 1.24 4.07
C PRO A 984 32.58 0.55 5.35
N ASP A 985 31.74 -0.48 5.23
CA ASP A 985 31.28 -1.33 6.33
C ASP A 985 31.71 -2.80 6.16
N PHE A 986 32.42 -3.20 5.09
CA PHE A 986 32.83 -4.59 4.84
C PHE A 986 33.56 -5.17 6.05
N GLU A 987 34.69 -4.57 6.44
CA GLU A 987 35.48 -5.00 7.61
C GLU A 987 34.67 -4.98 8.91
N LYS A 988 33.72 -4.05 9.08
CA LYS A 988 32.88 -3.96 10.29
C LYS A 988 31.91 -5.14 10.40
N VAL A 989 31.53 -5.74 9.27
CA VAL A 989 30.66 -6.92 9.18
C VAL A 989 31.51 -8.20 9.17
N SER A 990 32.55 -8.27 8.34
CA SER A 990 33.40 -9.45 8.14
C SER A 990 34.32 -9.76 9.32
N THR A 991 34.65 -8.77 10.17
CA THR A 991 35.36 -9.00 11.44
C THR A 991 34.45 -9.10 12.65
N PHE A 992 33.12 -8.88 12.51
CA PHE A 992 32.23 -8.82 13.67
C PHE A 992 32.23 -10.13 14.46
N THR A 993 32.44 -9.98 15.76
CA THR A 993 32.27 -11.01 16.80
C THR A 993 31.71 -10.34 18.05
N PHE A 994 30.78 -10.99 18.75
CA PHE A 994 30.41 -10.55 20.09
C PHE A 994 31.61 -10.65 21.06
N PRO A 995 31.66 -9.84 22.13
CA PRO A 995 32.59 -10.07 23.24
C PRO A 995 32.41 -11.50 23.77
N ARG A 996 33.52 -12.17 24.12
CA ARG A 996 33.46 -13.45 24.82
C ARG A 996 32.90 -13.22 26.22
N MET A 997 31.59 -13.41 26.39
CA MET A 997 31.01 -13.68 27.70
C MET A 997 31.75 -14.90 28.29
N GLY A 998 32.21 -14.77 29.53
CA GLY A 998 33.21 -15.70 30.08
C GLY A 998 32.67 -17.12 30.22
N ASN A 999 33.17 -18.05 29.39
CA ASN A 999 32.80 -19.46 29.44
C ASN A 999 33.08 -20.08 30.83
N THR A 1000 32.05 -20.22 31.65
CA THR A 1000 32.04 -21.17 32.78
C THR A 1000 31.82 -22.61 32.32
N ALA A 1001 31.24 -22.80 31.13
CA ALA A 1001 30.93 -24.09 30.51
C ALA A 1001 32.13 -24.81 29.85
N SER A 1002 33.37 -24.55 30.28
CA SER A 1002 34.57 -25.21 29.72
C SER A 1002 35.57 -25.69 30.78
N ARG A 1003 35.07 -26.44 31.78
CA ARG A 1003 35.86 -27.38 32.59
C ARG A 1003 35.08 -28.67 32.81
N VAL A 1004 35.16 -29.58 31.84
CA VAL A 1004 34.99 -31.02 32.13
C VAL A 1004 36.24 -31.45 32.89
N PRO A 1005 36.14 -31.94 34.14
CA PRO A 1005 37.27 -32.58 34.80
C PRO A 1005 37.49 -33.93 34.11
N SER A 1006 38.67 -34.15 33.55
CA SER A 1006 39.07 -35.48 33.06
C SER A 1006 39.34 -36.39 34.26
N SER A 1007 38.29 -37.00 34.80
CA SER A 1007 38.39 -37.99 35.86
C SER A 1007 38.94 -39.30 35.29
N SER A 1008 40.27 -39.40 35.23
CA SER A 1008 40.95 -40.69 35.05
C SER A 1008 40.81 -41.51 36.32
N GLY A 1009 39.98 -42.54 36.27
CA GLY A 1009 39.82 -43.60 37.26
C GLY A 1009 39.61 -44.93 36.53
#